data_AF-A0A644VWR3-F1
#
_entry.id   AF-A0A644VWR3-F1
#
_cell.length_a   1.000
_cell.length_b   1.000
_cell.length_c   1.000
_cell.angle_alpha   90.00
_cell.angle_beta   90.00
_cell.angle_gamma   90.00
#
_symmetry.space_group_name_H-M   'P 1'
#
loop_
_entity.id
_entity.type
_entity.pdbx_description
1 polymer ?
#
loop_
_entity_poly.entity_id
_entity_poly.type
_entity_poly.pdbx_seq_one_letter_code
_entity_poly.pdbx_strand_id
1 'polypeptide(L)'
;MIRPLLNFSFVLFLVLVLNLQLIQAQKIYTTYLWHMDQPVYWADKSVDKPDSKQFAEESHRLKMNGGNRYSGSTVAHPTNNLEEIFSKADRVSAYQSSPRDAISSIKSLTDAGAQLSISAGLMENIQSLGVKNQWGYSAAWMNPYKEAISWKTSGGFPRLDIVNFTWDHALSPLVSARTLKKQIQAHQYTNLKYYGTTSKGYWPAEAAFSERIIQTLVECGIEWSVVPNSKLARTLSDYEHPYNINGNVDAPNRADQVPIAGNNWFDATIDGRGSRLAVPYAYQAHKAQYVNPETGVAYKIDVVPMCNYFGYVDGYSGANVGEVQSKLEPYSNAERPTILLLAHDGDNAWGGGSSYYYEAVSSFTHGAANAGYKPTTIQQFLKDHPVPANAIARVEDGAWVNAENDWGHPQYINWLWPLYSKSDYRFNPDGWTEDARNWAVITATENYVTMAEDLEGGNLRIDKIADGGTSATNAEKAWHFYFGGLNSGFMYYGKAEDMEVKPSMTGNIAIEYAQRVINANSGVDQTPPSVFIPQRYPYNPGSVGFGPTTGYKKVNYASDFHVWTYAYDVSGLASVTLKYRIDNDGWNPVESIQNDTYAGGSEVGPWQEIEMNRRPMAADPTGDGELNFFILPEAKADLCYAEITGQKDVLIDYYVEVVDSKGNVFRTPIQHVYVGNGDGDTGGGTGGVSWSPEVPNQDSLIVITCTTATASSKLHWGVNGVGGSWTTPYMAYRPEGTTATTGSALETPFVKVGDQWQVTLGPFNNAAQKVSAVNFVINHGNNTWDNNNGQDYKINISNNLPDPEPQPGGITVSFKRPGDWGTAGVHLWAWNAGGDVFDVWPGQLMNDMGNNWFSYTFPESITSVNVIFSKNANPQSVDVTGITRSTCYEYDAPSGNKFTVKTTTCPASSVYNPVQLQALVYPQPATDRFIVDLPNIDMSKTYKMTVFDISGKPVLIEPVIQSTTVFDRGQLSSGIYFIRVLSQDATHVFTSRLLLN
;
A
#
# COMPACT_ATOMS: atom_id res chain seq x y z
N MET A 1 -76.28 20.77 55.70
CA MET A 1 -75.62 20.63 57.01
C MET A 1 -74.20 20.18 56.74
N ILE A 2 -73.22 20.87 57.33
CA ILE A 2 -71.77 20.59 57.34
C ILE A 2 -71.01 20.87 56.03
N ARG A 3 -69.78 21.37 56.24
CA ARG A 3 -68.91 22.23 55.45
C ARG A 3 -67.64 21.42 55.02
N PRO A 4 -66.59 22.02 54.41
CA PRO A 4 -65.88 21.54 53.21
C PRO A 4 -64.44 21.02 53.50
N LEU A 5 -63.65 20.70 52.45
CA LEU A 5 -62.17 20.84 52.35
C LEU A 5 -61.77 20.44 50.90
N LEU A 6 -61.47 21.41 50.05
CA LEU A 6 -60.13 21.95 49.70
C LEU A 6 -59.40 21.18 48.59
N ASN A 7 -59.17 21.91 47.49
CA ASN A 7 -58.08 21.84 46.50
C ASN A 7 -56.91 20.91 46.84
N PHE A 8 -56.57 20.02 45.91
CA PHE A 8 -55.30 19.98 45.15
C PHE A 8 -55.21 18.60 44.46
N SER A 9 -55.22 18.60 43.12
CA SER A 9 -54.68 17.56 42.20
C SER A 9 -55.54 17.42 40.94
N PHE A 10 -55.66 18.50 40.17
CA PHE A 10 -56.22 18.48 38.81
C PHE A 10 -55.14 18.80 37.75
N VAL A 11 -53.84 18.62 38.07
CA VAL A 11 -52.74 18.95 37.13
C VAL A 11 -51.70 17.82 36.99
N LEU A 12 -51.84 16.69 37.70
CA LEU A 12 -50.81 15.63 37.68
C LEU A 12 -51.15 14.39 36.84
N PHE A 13 -52.34 14.31 36.22
CA PHE A 13 -52.78 13.09 35.50
C PHE A 13 -52.94 13.25 33.99
N LEU A 14 -52.71 14.45 33.43
CA LEU A 14 -52.72 14.71 31.97
C LEU A 14 -51.34 15.06 31.39
N VAL A 15 -50.27 14.95 32.20
CA VAL A 15 -48.87 15.18 31.80
C VAL A 15 -48.05 13.86 31.77
N LEU A 16 -48.69 12.71 32.04
CA LEU A 16 -47.99 11.42 32.14
C LEU A 16 -48.29 10.41 31.00
N VAL A 17 -48.73 10.87 29.83
CA VAL A 17 -48.77 10.07 28.57
C VAL A 17 -48.18 10.86 27.39
N LEU A 18 -47.31 11.82 27.68
CA LEU A 18 -46.43 12.50 26.73
C LEU A 18 -45.00 12.40 27.27
N ASN A 19 -44.51 11.16 27.38
CA ASN A 19 -43.13 10.89 27.74
C ASN A 19 -42.42 10.20 26.58
N LEU A 20 -41.67 11.03 25.84
CA LEU A 20 -40.33 10.74 25.35
C LEU A 20 -40.22 9.62 24.28
N GLN A 21 -40.69 9.91 23.07
CA GLN A 21 -39.81 9.68 21.92
C GLN A 21 -39.02 10.97 21.69
N LEU A 22 -37.97 11.17 22.50
CA LEU A 22 -36.81 11.89 21.97
C LEU A 22 -36.37 11.07 20.77
N ILE A 23 -36.54 11.59 19.56
CA ILE A 23 -35.79 11.10 18.40
C ILE A 23 -34.33 11.39 18.75
N GLN A 24 -33.64 10.43 19.37
CA GLN A 24 -32.19 10.44 19.33
C GLN A 24 -31.86 10.28 17.85
N ALA A 25 -31.35 11.34 17.23
CA ALA A 25 -30.80 11.24 15.89
C ALA A 25 -29.71 10.16 15.90
N GLN A 26 -29.87 9.16 15.03
CA GLN A 26 -28.95 8.04 14.91
C GLN A 26 -27.53 8.55 14.66
N LYS A 27 -26.57 8.03 15.41
CA LYS A 27 -25.16 8.40 15.23
C LYS A 27 -24.44 7.48 14.24
N ILE A 28 -24.90 6.25 14.02
CA ILE A 28 -24.27 5.30 13.11
C ILE A 28 -25.28 4.77 12.11
N TYR A 29 -24.87 4.79 10.84
CA TYR A 29 -25.56 4.21 9.71
C TYR A 29 -24.73 3.08 9.13
N THR A 30 -25.38 2.02 8.64
CA THR A 30 -24.67 0.85 8.09
C THR A 30 -25.21 0.52 6.70
N THR A 31 -24.34 0.14 5.78
CA THR A 31 -24.72 -0.35 4.45
C THR A 31 -23.59 -1.19 3.86
N TYR A 32 -23.85 -1.79 2.70
CA TYR A 32 -22.93 -2.68 2.01
C TYR A 32 -22.66 -2.19 0.60
N LEU A 33 -21.47 -2.49 0.08
CA LEU A 33 -21.19 -2.43 -1.35
C LEU A 33 -20.52 -3.73 -1.78
N TRP A 34 -21.18 -4.45 -2.68
CA TRP A 34 -20.62 -5.66 -3.29
C TRP A 34 -20.05 -5.29 -4.66
N HIS A 35 -18.76 -5.53 -4.84
CA HIS A 35 -18.07 -5.27 -6.10
C HIS A 35 -17.94 -6.58 -6.90
N MET A 36 -18.30 -6.56 -8.18
CA MET A 36 -18.29 -7.73 -9.06
C MET A 36 -17.53 -7.40 -10.34
N ASP A 37 -16.54 -8.21 -10.69
CA ASP A 37 -15.87 -8.10 -11.99
C ASP A 37 -15.30 -9.44 -12.43
N GLN A 38 -15.44 -9.73 -13.72
CA GLN A 38 -14.53 -10.61 -14.44
C GLN A 38 -14.27 -9.96 -15.79
N PRO A 39 -13.01 -9.93 -16.27
CA PRO A 39 -12.67 -9.29 -17.53
C PRO A 39 -13.35 -9.96 -18.72
N VAL A 40 -13.47 -9.22 -19.82
CA VAL A 40 -13.59 -9.86 -21.15
C VAL A 40 -12.25 -10.51 -21.47
N TYR A 41 -12.08 -11.77 -21.05
CA TYR A 41 -10.79 -12.47 -21.04
C TYR A 41 -10.07 -12.54 -22.39
N TRP A 42 -10.79 -12.50 -23.51
CA TRP A 42 -10.19 -12.56 -24.85
C TRP A 42 -10.95 -11.68 -25.84
N ALA A 43 -10.86 -10.37 -25.66
CA ALA A 43 -11.54 -9.36 -26.48
C ALA A 43 -11.03 -9.24 -27.95
N ASP A 44 -10.65 -10.35 -28.57
CA ASP A 44 -10.40 -10.44 -30.03
C ASP A 44 -11.72 -10.30 -30.82
N LYS A 45 -11.64 -10.14 -32.13
CA LYS A 45 -12.82 -10.12 -33.02
C LYS A 45 -13.61 -11.42 -32.88
N SER A 46 -14.91 -11.28 -32.64
CA SER A 46 -15.85 -12.39 -32.61
C SER A 46 -15.95 -13.05 -33.99
N VAL A 47 -15.98 -14.38 -34.03
CA VAL A 47 -16.22 -15.15 -35.25
C VAL A 47 -17.69 -15.07 -35.64
N ASP A 48 -18.57 -15.09 -34.64
CA ASP A 48 -20.02 -15.02 -34.82
C ASP A 48 -20.48 -13.59 -35.19
N LYS A 49 -19.78 -12.56 -34.68
CA LYS A 49 -20.07 -11.14 -34.91
C LYS A 49 -18.76 -10.34 -35.11
N PRO A 50 -18.16 -10.32 -36.32
CA PRO A 50 -16.84 -9.73 -36.57
C PRO A 50 -16.62 -8.27 -36.17
N ASP A 51 -17.69 -7.50 -36.00
CA ASP A 51 -17.66 -6.10 -35.54
C ASP A 51 -17.89 -5.96 -34.02
N SER A 52 -17.69 -7.04 -33.26
CA SER A 52 -17.79 -7.13 -31.80
C SER A 52 -16.64 -7.98 -31.24
N LYS A 53 -16.38 -7.88 -29.94
CA LYS A 53 -15.45 -8.74 -29.19
C LYS A 53 -16.01 -10.14 -28.94
N GLN A 54 -15.12 -11.11 -28.71
CA GLN A 54 -15.48 -12.41 -28.12
C GLN A 54 -15.73 -12.27 -26.61
N PHE A 55 -16.88 -12.77 -26.16
CA PHE A 55 -17.22 -12.90 -24.74
C PHE A 55 -17.03 -14.35 -24.26
N ALA A 56 -17.16 -14.58 -22.95
CA ALA A 56 -16.81 -15.83 -22.28
C ALA A 56 -17.27 -17.12 -23.02
N GLU A 57 -18.51 -17.16 -23.50
CA GLU A 57 -19.04 -18.32 -24.23
C GLU A 57 -18.26 -18.62 -25.51
N GLU A 58 -18.11 -17.63 -26.38
CA GLU A 58 -17.46 -17.80 -27.68
C GLU A 58 -15.96 -18.06 -27.50
N SER A 59 -15.29 -17.32 -26.61
CA SER A 59 -13.86 -17.51 -26.33
C SER A 59 -13.58 -18.93 -25.83
N HIS A 60 -14.42 -19.46 -24.92
CA HIS A 60 -14.30 -20.84 -24.46
C HIS A 60 -14.57 -21.83 -25.60
N ARG A 61 -15.67 -21.65 -26.35
CA ARG A 61 -16.06 -22.51 -27.46
C ARG A 61 -14.96 -22.58 -28.53
N LEU A 62 -14.36 -21.46 -28.89
CA LEU A 62 -13.27 -21.41 -29.87
C LEU A 62 -12.03 -22.12 -29.33
N LYS A 63 -11.59 -21.82 -28.09
CA LYS A 63 -10.47 -22.50 -27.43
C LYS A 63 -10.62 -24.03 -27.45
N MET A 64 -11.80 -24.55 -27.08
CA MET A 64 -12.04 -25.99 -26.99
C MET A 64 -12.16 -26.68 -28.36
N ASN A 65 -12.48 -25.95 -29.43
CA ASN A 65 -12.62 -26.48 -30.78
C ASN A 65 -11.40 -26.20 -31.69
N GLY A 66 -10.24 -25.89 -31.09
CA GLY A 66 -8.99 -25.68 -31.81
C GLY A 66 -8.81 -24.28 -32.44
N GLY A 67 -9.73 -23.35 -32.14
CA GLY A 67 -9.61 -21.92 -32.45
C GLY A 67 -8.74 -21.17 -31.43
N ASN A 68 -8.67 -19.84 -31.57
CA ASN A 68 -7.85 -18.94 -30.73
C ASN A 68 -6.39 -19.40 -30.56
N ARG A 69 -5.77 -19.80 -31.68
CA ARG A 69 -4.36 -20.17 -31.77
C ARG A 69 -3.60 -19.14 -32.59
N TYR A 70 -2.46 -18.70 -32.08
CA TYR A 70 -1.65 -17.64 -32.69
C TYR A 70 -0.23 -18.14 -32.95
N SER A 71 0.39 -17.64 -34.02
CA SER A 71 1.80 -17.92 -34.29
C SER A 71 2.66 -17.41 -33.12
N GLY A 72 3.59 -18.23 -32.64
CA GLY A 72 4.42 -17.90 -31.46
C GLY A 72 3.82 -18.36 -30.13
N SER A 73 2.59 -18.87 -30.10
CA SER A 73 2.02 -19.54 -28.93
C SER A 73 1.80 -21.03 -29.19
N THR A 74 2.11 -21.87 -28.20
CA THR A 74 1.88 -23.32 -28.25
C THR A 74 0.50 -23.73 -27.71
N VAL A 75 -0.19 -22.81 -27.05
CA VAL A 75 -1.48 -23.04 -26.39
C VAL A 75 -2.62 -22.29 -27.10
N ALA A 76 -3.87 -22.55 -26.69
CA ALA A 76 -5.04 -21.83 -27.16
C ALA A 76 -5.50 -20.82 -26.10
N HIS A 77 -6.03 -19.68 -26.56
CA HIS A 77 -6.31 -18.51 -25.72
C HIS A 77 -7.82 -18.24 -25.55
N PRO A 78 -8.26 -17.57 -24.47
CA PRO A 78 -7.45 -17.14 -23.32
C PRO A 78 -6.91 -18.34 -22.55
N THR A 79 -5.73 -18.27 -21.95
CA THR A 79 -5.17 -19.41 -21.20
C THR A 79 -5.99 -19.72 -19.95
N ASN A 80 -6.67 -18.72 -19.37
CA ASN A 80 -7.62 -18.87 -18.28
C ASN A 80 -8.65 -20.01 -18.50
N ASN A 81 -9.00 -20.71 -17.43
CA ASN A 81 -10.04 -21.72 -17.44
C ASN A 81 -11.43 -21.08 -17.23
N LEU A 82 -12.04 -20.62 -18.33
CA LEU A 82 -13.33 -19.91 -18.26
C LEU A 82 -14.45 -20.77 -17.68
N GLU A 83 -14.47 -22.08 -17.95
CA GLU A 83 -15.49 -22.97 -17.38
C GLU A 83 -15.36 -23.03 -15.86
N GLU A 84 -14.16 -23.25 -15.33
CA GLU A 84 -13.92 -23.25 -13.88
C GLU A 84 -14.26 -21.91 -13.22
N ILE A 85 -13.91 -20.80 -13.88
CA ILE A 85 -14.14 -19.44 -13.39
C ILE A 85 -15.65 -19.15 -13.28
N PHE A 86 -16.42 -19.48 -14.30
CA PHE A 86 -17.83 -19.11 -14.40
C PHE A 86 -18.79 -20.17 -13.84
N SER A 87 -18.39 -21.45 -13.74
CA SER A 87 -19.27 -22.53 -13.22
C SER A 87 -19.23 -22.71 -11.70
N LYS A 88 -18.40 -21.95 -10.96
CA LYS A 88 -18.41 -21.93 -9.49
C LYS A 88 -19.80 -21.54 -8.98
N ALA A 89 -20.43 -22.42 -8.20
CA ALA A 89 -21.81 -22.25 -7.72
C ALA A 89 -22.03 -20.91 -6.99
N ASP A 90 -21.04 -20.48 -6.20
CA ASP A 90 -21.07 -19.19 -5.51
C ASP A 90 -21.12 -18.02 -6.51
N ARG A 91 -20.30 -18.03 -7.56
CA ARG A 91 -20.34 -16.99 -8.63
C ARG A 91 -21.62 -17.03 -9.45
N VAL A 92 -22.06 -18.23 -9.84
CA VAL A 92 -23.34 -18.41 -10.56
C VAL A 92 -24.50 -17.80 -9.77
N SER A 93 -24.48 -17.95 -8.45
CA SER A 93 -25.51 -17.38 -7.56
C SER A 93 -25.29 -15.89 -7.33
N ALA A 94 -24.05 -15.47 -7.07
CA ALA A 94 -23.66 -14.08 -6.82
C ALA A 94 -23.94 -13.16 -8.01
N TYR A 95 -23.93 -13.67 -9.24
CA TYR A 95 -24.24 -12.93 -10.46
C TYR A 95 -25.73 -12.95 -10.88
N GLN A 96 -26.57 -13.72 -10.18
CA GLN A 96 -27.98 -13.90 -10.55
C GLN A 96 -28.93 -13.56 -9.42
N SER A 97 -28.79 -14.17 -8.24
CA SER A 97 -29.83 -14.14 -7.20
C SER A 97 -29.35 -13.72 -5.81
N SER A 98 -28.12 -14.05 -5.41
CA SER A 98 -27.69 -13.88 -4.01
C SER A 98 -27.80 -12.44 -3.49
N PRO A 99 -27.38 -11.39 -4.24
CA PRO A 99 -27.64 -10.00 -3.82
C PRO A 99 -29.12 -9.70 -3.58
N ARG A 100 -30.02 -10.17 -4.45
CA ARG A 100 -31.46 -9.96 -4.26
C ARG A 100 -31.96 -10.67 -3.01
N ASP A 101 -31.52 -11.90 -2.77
CA ASP A 101 -31.96 -12.68 -1.61
C ASP A 101 -31.46 -12.09 -0.29
N ALA A 102 -30.22 -11.60 -0.27
CA ALA A 102 -29.67 -10.85 0.86
C ALA A 102 -30.49 -9.59 1.15
N ILE A 103 -30.83 -8.78 0.13
CA ILE A 103 -31.72 -7.62 0.31
C ILE A 103 -33.11 -8.04 0.80
N SER A 104 -33.66 -9.14 0.29
CA SER A 104 -34.95 -9.68 0.71
C SER A 104 -34.98 -9.97 2.21
N SER A 105 -33.92 -10.57 2.73
CA SER A 105 -33.79 -10.97 4.13
C SER A 105 -33.88 -9.80 5.11
N ILE A 106 -33.52 -8.58 4.68
CA ILE A 106 -33.50 -7.37 5.52
C ILE A 106 -34.65 -6.39 5.21
N LYS A 107 -35.65 -6.80 4.41
CA LYS A 107 -36.77 -5.92 3.99
C LYS A 107 -37.64 -5.42 5.14
N SER A 108 -37.68 -6.15 6.25
CA SER A 108 -38.35 -5.76 7.50
C SER A 108 -37.87 -4.42 8.05
N LEU A 109 -36.64 -4.03 7.71
CA LEU A 109 -36.02 -2.76 8.09
C LEU A 109 -36.24 -1.74 6.97
N THR A 110 -36.88 -0.60 7.28
CA THR A 110 -37.47 0.33 6.30
C THR A 110 -36.50 0.87 5.24
N ASP A 111 -35.28 1.21 5.62
CA ASP A 111 -34.30 1.85 4.73
C ASP A 111 -33.13 0.92 4.35
N ALA A 112 -33.08 -0.29 4.91
CA ALA A 112 -31.97 -1.22 4.72
C ALA A 112 -31.83 -1.65 3.25
N GLY A 113 -30.59 -1.59 2.77
CA GLY A 113 -30.22 -1.96 1.41
C GLY A 113 -28.70 -2.01 1.22
N ALA A 114 -28.27 -2.20 -0.03
CA ALA A 114 -26.88 -2.25 -0.44
C ALA A 114 -26.67 -1.55 -1.79
N GLN A 115 -25.40 -1.36 -2.12
CA GLN A 115 -24.92 -0.96 -3.44
C GLN A 115 -24.30 -2.19 -4.12
N LEU A 116 -24.38 -2.26 -5.44
CA LEU A 116 -23.71 -3.27 -6.26
C LEU A 116 -22.95 -2.56 -7.37
N SER A 117 -21.63 -2.75 -7.42
CA SER A 117 -20.82 -2.42 -8.57
C SER A 117 -20.66 -3.67 -9.43
N ILE A 118 -20.89 -3.57 -10.72
CA ILE A 118 -20.70 -4.67 -11.67
C ILE A 118 -20.27 -4.11 -13.02
N SER A 119 -19.18 -4.62 -13.58
CA SER A 119 -18.71 -4.18 -14.90
C SER A 119 -19.65 -4.62 -16.01
N ALA A 120 -19.69 -3.82 -17.08
CA ALA A 120 -20.49 -4.16 -18.25
C ALA A 120 -19.89 -5.36 -19.02
N GLY A 121 -18.55 -5.48 -19.03
CA GLY A 121 -17.86 -6.66 -19.55
C GLY A 121 -18.32 -7.96 -18.87
N LEU A 122 -18.46 -7.96 -17.54
CA LEU A 122 -19.03 -9.09 -16.79
C LEU A 122 -20.51 -9.34 -17.17
N MET A 123 -21.34 -8.29 -17.30
CA MET A 123 -22.73 -8.46 -17.73
C MET A 123 -22.84 -9.10 -19.12
N GLU A 124 -21.98 -8.71 -20.07
CA GLU A 124 -21.96 -9.29 -21.41
C GLU A 124 -21.39 -10.73 -21.41
N ASN A 125 -20.42 -11.04 -20.55
CA ASN A 125 -19.98 -12.42 -20.31
C ASN A 125 -21.14 -13.30 -19.81
N ILE A 126 -21.87 -12.86 -18.77
CA ILE A 126 -23.03 -13.56 -18.22
C ILE A 126 -24.12 -13.71 -19.29
N GLN A 127 -24.40 -12.64 -20.03
CA GLN A 127 -25.37 -12.67 -21.13
C GLN A 127 -24.99 -13.69 -22.20
N SER A 128 -23.71 -13.76 -22.59
CA SER A 128 -23.21 -14.72 -23.59
C SER A 128 -23.44 -16.18 -23.18
N LEU A 129 -23.27 -16.49 -21.90
CA LEU A 129 -23.53 -17.82 -21.32
C LEU A 129 -25.03 -18.08 -21.16
N GLY A 130 -25.77 -17.09 -20.66
CA GLY A 130 -27.19 -17.17 -20.36
C GLY A 130 -28.06 -17.43 -21.59
N VAL A 131 -27.76 -16.83 -22.74
CA VAL A 131 -28.50 -17.09 -23.99
C VAL A 131 -28.32 -18.52 -24.51
N LYS A 132 -27.27 -19.22 -24.06
CA LYS A 132 -27.00 -20.63 -24.37
C LYS A 132 -27.39 -21.58 -23.23
N ASN A 133 -27.87 -21.05 -22.10
CA ASN A 133 -28.19 -21.81 -20.89
C ASN A 133 -26.97 -22.63 -20.38
N GLN A 134 -25.76 -22.05 -20.45
CA GLN A 134 -24.52 -22.72 -20.06
C GLN A 134 -24.13 -22.42 -18.61
N TRP A 135 -23.51 -23.41 -17.96
CA TRP A 135 -22.88 -23.31 -16.63
C TRP A 135 -23.76 -22.72 -15.51
N GLY A 136 -25.08 -22.92 -15.61
CA GLY A 136 -26.04 -22.43 -14.60
C GLY A 136 -26.51 -20.99 -14.82
N TYR A 137 -26.08 -20.31 -15.88
CA TYR A 137 -26.61 -19.01 -16.27
C TYR A 137 -27.85 -19.15 -17.15
N SER A 138 -28.85 -18.31 -16.90
CA SER A 138 -30.06 -18.26 -17.72
C SER A 138 -30.14 -16.98 -18.54
N ALA A 139 -30.93 -16.98 -19.62
CA ALA A 139 -31.20 -15.76 -20.40
C ALA A 139 -31.95 -14.67 -19.60
N ALA A 140 -32.45 -15.02 -18.40
CA ALA A 140 -33.18 -14.17 -17.48
C ALA A 140 -32.37 -13.80 -16.23
N TRP A 141 -31.03 -13.97 -16.27
CA TRP A 141 -30.10 -13.75 -15.17
C TRP A 141 -30.28 -12.41 -14.44
N MET A 142 -30.69 -11.36 -15.16
CA MET A 142 -30.83 -9.99 -14.65
C MET A 142 -32.12 -9.76 -13.82
N ASN A 143 -33.11 -10.65 -13.91
CA ASN A 143 -34.43 -10.42 -13.33
C ASN A 143 -34.46 -10.31 -11.80
N PRO A 144 -33.69 -11.12 -11.04
CA PRO A 144 -33.66 -10.94 -9.58
C PRO A 144 -33.10 -9.58 -9.17
N TYR A 145 -32.12 -9.03 -9.90
CA TYR A 145 -31.63 -7.68 -9.62
C TYR A 145 -32.70 -6.62 -9.90
N LYS A 146 -33.44 -6.72 -11.03
CA LYS A 146 -34.59 -5.85 -11.29
C LYS A 146 -35.61 -5.88 -10.16
N GLU A 147 -35.88 -7.08 -9.64
CA GLU A 147 -36.78 -7.26 -8.50
C GLU A 147 -36.29 -6.50 -7.27
N ALA A 148 -35.01 -6.64 -6.91
CA ALA A 148 -34.42 -5.94 -5.77
C ALA A 148 -34.34 -4.41 -5.94
N ILE A 149 -34.02 -3.95 -7.15
CA ILE A 149 -34.01 -2.52 -7.54
C ILE A 149 -35.41 -1.90 -7.38
N SER A 150 -36.47 -2.67 -7.64
CA SER A 150 -37.86 -2.22 -7.50
C SER A 150 -38.27 -1.97 -6.05
N TRP A 151 -37.61 -2.61 -5.08
CA TRP A 151 -37.87 -2.37 -3.67
C TRP A 151 -37.22 -1.06 -3.24
N LYS A 152 -38.00 -0.21 -2.57
CA LYS A 152 -37.58 1.16 -2.26
C LYS A 152 -37.34 1.37 -0.77
N THR A 153 -36.41 2.27 -0.46
CA THR A 153 -36.26 2.90 0.86
C THR A 153 -37.42 3.86 1.13
N SER A 154 -37.54 4.41 2.34
CA SER A 154 -38.55 5.42 2.67
C SER A 154 -38.47 6.67 1.79
N GLY A 155 -37.27 6.99 1.28
CA GLY A 155 -37.04 8.10 0.38
C GLY A 155 -37.32 7.83 -1.09
N GLY A 156 -37.72 6.61 -1.45
CA GLY A 156 -38.04 6.22 -2.84
C GLY A 156 -36.84 5.72 -3.66
N PHE A 157 -35.68 5.50 -3.04
CA PHE A 157 -34.47 5.02 -3.72
C PHE A 157 -34.42 3.48 -3.77
N PRO A 158 -33.78 2.87 -4.78
CA PRO A 158 -33.55 1.43 -4.81
C PRO A 158 -32.89 0.91 -3.53
N ARG A 159 -33.33 -0.25 -3.03
CA ARG A 159 -32.65 -0.98 -1.93
C ARG A 159 -31.47 -1.82 -2.41
N LEU A 160 -31.43 -2.17 -3.70
CA LEU A 160 -30.22 -2.58 -4.39
C LEU A 160 -29.89 -1.49 -5.40
N ASP A 161 -28.88 -0.68 -5.12
CA ASP A 161 -28.47 0.42 -5.99
C ASP A 161 -27.29 0.01 -6.87
N ILE A 162 -27.52 -0.15 -8.18
CA ILE A 162 -26.48 -0.52 -9.15
C ILE A 162 -25.67 0.74 -9.49
N VAL A 163 -24.51 0.90 -8.84
CA VAL A 163 -23.69 2.10 -8.98
C VAL A 163 -23.07 2.20 -10.37
N ASN A 164 -22.79 3.42 -10.82
CA ASN A 164 -22.03 3.62 -12.05
C ASN A 164 -20.62 3.04 -11.87
N PHE A 165 -20.09 2.53 -12.96
CA PHE A 165 -18.78 1.90 -13.03
C PHE A 165 -18.15 2.18 -14.41
N THR A 166 -16.94 1.68 -14.64
CA THR A 166 -16.39 1.64 -16.01
C THR A 166 -16.87 0.39 -16.74
N TRP A 167 -16.94 0.43 -18.07
CA TRP A 167 -17.44 -0.69 -18.88
C TRP A 167 -16.56 -1.94 -18.72
N ASP A 168 -15.24 -1.77 -18.80
CA ASP A 168 -14.23 -2.83 -18.74
C ASP A 168 -13.37 -2.77 -17.47
N HIS A 169 -13.86 -2.25 -16.33
CA HIS A 169 -13.07 -2.16 -15.08
C HIS A 169 -11.75 -1.35 -15.24
N ALA A 170 -11.81 -0.25 -15.99
CA ALA A 170 -10.68 0.64 -16.19
C ALA A 170 -10.32 1.42 -14.91
N LEU A 171 -9.03 1.49 -14.58
CA LEU A 171 -8.52 2.24 -13.42
C LEU A 171 -8.63 3.74 -13.69
N SER A 172 -9.68 4.36 -13.14
CA SER A 172 -10.13 5.71 -13.54
C SER A 172 -9.06 6.80 -13.45
N PRO A 173 -8.19 6.83 -12.43
CA PRO A 173 -7.15 7.86 -12.33
C PRO A 173 -6.02 7.74 -13.36
N LEU A 174 -5.91 6.62 -14.08
CA LEU A 174 -4.82 6.36 -15.03
C LEU A 174 -5.24 6.42 -16.51
N VAL A 175 -6.53 6.60 -16.80
CA VAL A 175 -7.04 6.82 -18.16
C VAL A 175 -7.40 8.29 -18.39
N SER A 176 -7.41 8.76 -19.64
CA SER A 176 -7.78 10.16 -19.92
C SER A 176 -9.25 10.45 -19.57
N ALA A 177 -9.57 11.73 -19.37
CA ALA A 177 -10.95 12.18 -19.16
C ALA A 177 -11.90 11.75 -20.31
N ARG A 178 -11.42 11.76 -21.55
CA ARG A 178 -12.21 11.36 -22.74
C ARG A 178 -12.52 9.87 -22.70
N THR A 179 -11.53 9.04 -22.33
CA THR A 179 -11.69 7.59 -22.18
C THR A 179 -12.59 7.24 -21.00
N LEU A 180 -12.37 7.86 -19.83
CA LEU A 180 -13.21 7.65 -18.65
C LEU A 180 -14.68 8.01 -18.92
N LYS A 181 -14.94 9.16 -19.58
CA LYS A 181 -16.28 9.60 -19.93
C LYS A 181 -17.02 8.56 -20.77
N LYS A 182 -16.36 8.02 -21.80
CA LYS A 182 -16.97 7.00 -22.67
C LYS A 182 -17.17 5.67 -21.95
N GLN A 183 -16.22 5.25 -21.11
CA GLN A 183 -16.36 4.05 -20.27
C GLN A 183 -17.59 4.14 -19.36
N ILE A 184 -17.79 5.28 -18.69
CA ILE A 184 -18.96 5.50 -17.81
C ILE A 184 -20.24 5.57 -18.63
N GLN A 185 -20.28 6.31 -19.73
CA GLN A 185 -21.48 6.41 -20.56
C GLN A 185 -21.89 5.07 -21.17
N ALA A 186 -20.92 4.26 -21.61
CA ALA A 186 -21.17 2.91 -22.09
C ALA A 186 -21.70 2.00 -20.97
N HIS A 187 -21.15 2.10 -19.76
CA HIS A 187 -21.67 1.39 -18.59
C HIS A 187 -23.12 1.82 -18.26
N GLN A 188 -23.41 3.11 -18.27
CA GLN A 188 -24.76 3.66 -18.09
C GLN A 188 -25.74 3.12 -19.14
N TYR A 189 -25.33 3.07 -20.40
CA TYR A 189 -26.13 2.44 -21.45
C TYR A 189 -26.41 0.96 -21.15
N THR A 190 -25.39 0.19 -20.75
CA THR A 190 -25.55 -1.23 -20.39
C THR A 190 -26.46 -1.42 -19.17
N ASN A 191 -26.36 -0.55 -18.16
CA ASN A 191 -27.26 -0.53 -17.01
C ASN A 191 -28.72 -0.25 -17.42
N LEU A 192 -28.95 0.71 -18.33
CA LEU A 192 -30.30 0.98 -18.86
C LEU A 192 -30.82 -0.22 -19.67
N LYS A 193 -29.98 -0.83 -20.50
CA LYS A 193 -30.29 -2.04 -21.29
C LYS A 193 -30.74 -3.20 -20.39
N TYR A 194 -30.00 -3.49 -19.32
CA TYR A 194 -30.29 -4.65 -18.47
C TYR A 194 -31.22 -4.37 -17.31
N TYR A 195 -31.18 -3.20 -16.68
CA TYR A 195 -31.92 -2.90 -15.45
C TYR A 195 -32.94 -1.76 -15.59
N GLY A 196 -32.83 -0.93 -16.63
CA GLY A 196 -33.75 0.19 -16.88
C GLY A 196 -33.52 1.41 -15.97
N THR A 197 -32.40 1.46 -15.25
CA THR A 197 -32.04 2.57 -14.36
C THR A 197 -30.53 2.71 -14.23
N THR A 198 -30.07 3.89 -13.82
CA THR A 198 -28.68 4.19 -13.45
C THR A 198 -28.66 4.86 -12.09
N SER A 199 -27.68 4.53 -11.25
CA SER A 199 -27.47 5.21 -9.97
C SER A 199 -26.94 6.64 -10.17
N LYS A 200 -26.89 7.41 -9.08
CA LYS A 200 -26.12 8.65 -8.96
C LYS A 200 -24.74 8.44 -8.33
N GLY A 201 -24.47 7.23 -7.86
CA GLY A 201 -23.21 6.84 -7.26
C GLY A 201 -22.20 6.29 -8.26
N TYR A 202 -20.93 6.32 -7.85
CA TYR A 202 -19.82 5.75 -8.57
C TYR A 202 -18.93 4.90 -7.67
N TRP A 203 -18.55 3.73 -8.15
CA TRP A 203 -17.45 2.95 -7.58
C TRP A 203 -16.23 3.09 -8.50
N PRO A 204 -15.11 3.65 -8.05
CA PRO A 204 -13.87 3.57 -8.81
C PRO A 204 -13.34 2.13 -8.79
N ALA A 205 -12.89 1.60 -9.93
CA ALA A 205 -12.25 0.28 -9.98
C ALA A 205 -11.15 0.20 -8.92
N GLU A 206 -11.09 -0.88 -8.14
CA GLU A 206 -10.11 -1.05 -7.03
C GLU A 206 -10.21 0.00 -5.91
N ALA A 207 -11.34 0.71 -5.85
CA ALA A 207 -11.52 1.95 -5.11
C ALA A 207 -10.42 3.00 -5.40
N ALA A 208 -9.81 2.95 -6.59
CA ALA A 208 -8.77 3.87 -7.04
C ALA A 208 -9.37 5.24 -7.38
N PHE A 209 -9.18 6.20 -6.48
CA PHE A 209 -9.72 7.54 -6.60
C PHE A 209 -8.61 8.59 -6.72
N SER A 210 -8.90 9.63 -7.49
CA SER A 210 -8.14 10.87 -7.53
C SER A 210 -9.11 12.01 -7.74
N GLU A 211 -8.90 13.17 -7.11
CA GLU A 211 -9.74 14.34 -7.32
C GLU A 211 -9.81 14.73 -8.81
N ARG A 212 -8.76 14.44 -9.60
CA ARG A 212 -8.71 14.73 -11.05
C ARG A 212 -9.86 14.14 -11.86
N ILE A 213 -10.49 13.06 -11.41
CA ILE A 213 -11.60 12.44 -12.15
C ILE A 213 -12.96 13.13 -11.91
N ILE A 214 -13.07 13.99 -10.89
CA ILE A 214 -14.33 14.57 -10.42
C ILE A 214 -15.08 15.31 -11.53
N GLN A 215 -14.38 16.10 -12.35
CA GLN A 215 -15.03 16.80 -13.47
C GLN A 215 -15.74 15.80 -14.39
N THR A 216 -15.06 14.74 -14.80
CA THR A 216 -15.63 13.71 -15.68
C THR A 216 -16.82 13.01 -15.04
N LEU A 217 -16.77 12.72 -13.74
CA LEU A 217 -17.89 12.12 -13.01
C LEU A 217 -19.12 13.03 -13.02
N VAL A 218 -18.93 14.31 -12.68
CA VAL A 218 -20.01 15.32 -12.66
C VAL A 218 -20.62 15.50 -14.05
N GLU A 219 -19.80 15.55 -15.09
CA GLU A 219 -20.27 15.61 -16.48
C GLU A 219 -21.08 14.37 -16.91
N CYS A 220 -20.86 13.22 -16.26
CA CYS A 220 -21.66 12.00 -16.46
C CYS A 220 -22.91 11.93 -15.55
N GLY A 221 -23.21 13.00 -14.80
CA GLY A 221 -24.39 13.09 -13.93
C GLY A 221 -24.28 12.29 -12.62
N ILE A 222 -23.04 11.95 -12.22
CA ILE A 222 -22.73 11.30 -10.95
C ILE A 222 -22.65 12.37 -9.85
N GLU A 223 -23.23 12.08 -8.69
CA GLU A 223 -23.36 13.01 -7.57
C GLU A 223 -22.53 12.59 -6.35
N TRP A 224 -22.20 11.30 -6.22
CA TRP A 224 -21.35 10.77 -5.15
C TRP A 224 -20.41 9.65 -5.63
N SER A 225 -19.25 9.51 -5.00
CA SER A 225 -18.28 8.44 -5.24
C SER A 225 -17.84 7.80 -3.93
N VAL A 226 -17.53 6.51 -3.96
CA VAL A 226 -16.89 5.83 -2.83
C VAL A 226 -15.39 6.06 -2.86
N VAL A 227 -14.78 6.24 -1.68
CA VAL A 227 -13.32 6.40 -1.49
C VAL A 227 -12.84 5.56 -0.30
N PRO A 228 -11.59 5.05 -0.28
CA PRO A 228 -11.07 4.36 0.91
C PRO A 228 -10.92 5.33 2.08
N ASN A 229 -11.37 4.95 3.28
CA ASN A 229 -11.28 5.85 4.44
C ASN A 229 -9.85 6.19 4.86
N SER A 230 -8.87 5.34 4.54
CA SER A 230 -7.44 5.66 4.72
C SER A 230 -7.00 6.89 3.92
N LYS A 231 -7.62 7.15 2.75
CA LYS A 231 -7.32 8.29 1.88
C LYS A 231 -7.80 9.62 2.42
N LEU A 232 -8.69 9.59 3.42
CA LEU A 232 -9.07 10.75 4.22
C LEU A 232 -8.22 10.87 5.48
N ALA A 233 -7.87 9.74 6.12
CA ALA A 233 -7.08 9.77 7.34
C ALA A 233 -5.65 10.27 7.08
N ARG A 234 -5.04 9.84 5.98
CA ARG A 234 -3.66 10.16 5.60
C ARG A 234 -3.43 11.63 5.24
N THR A 235 -4.49 12.37 4.96
CA THR A 235 -4.41 13.82 4.68
C THR A 235 -4.43 14.66 5.95
N LEU A 236 -4.64 14.09 7.14
CA LEU A 236 -4.69 14.87 8.38
C LEU A 236 -3.28 15.31 8.83
N SER A 237 -3.18 16.51 9.40
CA SER A 237 -1.90 17.14 9.78
C SER A 237 -1.16 16.38 10.89
N ASP A 238 -1.88 15.68 11.74
CA ASP A 238 -1.38 14.85 12.85
C ASP A 238 -1.33 13.35 12.50
N TYR A 239 -1.44 12.99 11.21
CA TYR A 239 -1.26 11.61 10.77
C TYR A 239 0.20 11.17 10.96
N GLU A 240 0.44 10.35 11.97
CA GLU A 240 1.72 9.69 12.18
C GLU A 240 1.80 8.40 11.35
N HIS A 241 2.66 8.39 10.34
CA HIS A 241 2.79 7.24 9.45
C HIS A 241 3.45 6.04 10.15
N PRO A 242 2.75 4.90 10.27
CA PRO A 242 3.33 3.70 10.87
C PRO A 242 4.21 2.96 9.86
N TYR A 243 5.53 3.01 10.03
CA TYR A 243 6.50 2.28 9.20
C TYR A 243 6.57 0.79 9.56
N ASN A 244 5.43 0.11 9.46
CA ASN A 244 5.25 -1.30 9.75
C ASN A 244 4.05 -1.84 8.97
N ILE A 245 3.53 -3.00 9.38
CA ILE A 245 2.38 -3.67 8.77
C ILE A 245 1.10 -2.81 8.65
N ASN A 246 0.99 -1.73 9.44
CA ASN A 246 -0.13 -0.78 9.41
C ASN A 246 0.07 0.37 8.41
N GLY A 247 1.24 0.44 7.78
CA GLY A 247 1.62 1.45 6.79
C GLY A 247 2.70 0.89 5.87
N ASN A 248 2.38 -0.20 5.17
CA ASN A 248 3.23 -0.88 4.19
C ASN A 248 3.43 -0.09 2.88
N VAL A 249 3.45 1.24 2.95
CA VAL A 249 3.43 2.16 1.80
C VAL A 249 4.20 3.42 2.18
N ASP A 250 4.54 4.27 1.22
CA ASP A 250 5.16 5.56 1.52
C ASP A 250 4.27 6.40 2.46
N ALA A 251 4.91 7.22 3.29
CA ALA A 251 4.21 8.25 4.07
C ALA A 251 3.41 9.17 3.13
N PRO A 252 2.28 9.77 3.57
CA PRO A 252 1.59 10.76 2.75
C PRO A 252 2.55 11.89 2.41
N ASN A 253 2.53 12.37 1.17
CA ASN A 253 3.31 13.53 0.82
C ASN A 253 2.68 14.75 1.52
N ARG A 254 3.49 15.68 2.03
CA ARG A 254 2.98 16.86 2.72
C ARG A 254 2.09 17.74 1.82
N ALA A 255 2.23 17.65 0.50
CA ALA A 255 1.33 18.30 -0.47
C ALA A 255 -0.12 17.78 -0.41
N ASP A 256 -0.35 16.59 0.15
CA ASP A 256 -1.68 16.01 0.32
C ASP A 256 -2.25 16.25 1.73
N GLN A 257 -1.45 16.79 2.65
CA GLN A 257 -1.89 17.05 4.01
C GLN A 257 -2.65 18.38 4.10
N VAL A 258 -3.73 18.38 4.89
CA VAL A 258 -4.55 19.54 5.25
C VAL A 258 -4.28 19.92 6.73
N PRO A 259 -4.58 21.14 7.21
CA PRO A 259 -4.27 21.57 8.57
C PRO A 259 -5.17 20.89 9.60
N ILE A 260 -6.26 20.25 9.14
CA ILE A 260 -7.23 19.54 9.95
C ILE A 260 -6.52 18.39 10.68
N ALA A 261 -6.67 18.35 12.01
CA ALA A 261 -6.21 17.25 12.84
C ALA A 261 -7.32 16.22 13.06
N GLY A 262 -6.92 14.97 13.23
CA GLY A 262 -7.78 13.86 13.60
C GLY A 262 -8.19 13.88 15.07
N ASN A 263 -9.17 13.04 15.39
CA ASN A 263 -9.52 12.71 16.76
C ASN A 263 -9.61 11.17 16.86
N ASN A 264 -9.35 10.65 18.06
CA ASN A 264 -9.56 9.23 18.41
C ASN A 264 -8.91 8.27 17.40
N TRP A 265 -7.60 8.43 17.21
CA TRP A 265 -6.80 7.56 16.35
C TRP A 265 -6.79 6.13 16.86
N PHE A 266 -6.97 5.18 15.96
CA PHE A 266 -6.71 3.78 16.24
C PHE A 266 -6.05 3.10 15.05
N ASP A 267 -5.28 2.06 15.36
CA ASP A 267 -4.70 1.18 14.36
C ASP A 267 -5.61 -0.05 14.18
N ALA A 268 -5.90 -0.37 12.93
CA ALA A 268 -6.72 -1.51 12.55
C ALA A 268 -5.86 -2.45 11.71
N THR A 269 -5.64 -3.67 12.18
CA THR A 269 -4.79 -4.66 11.49
C THR A 269 -5.48 -6.02 11.45
N ILE A 270 -5.38 -6.70 10.31
CA ILE A 270 -5.82 -8.09 10.13
C ILE A 270 -5.01 -8.74 9.01
N ASP A 271 -4.53 -9.97 9.21
CA ASP A 271 -3.79 -10.76 8.22
C ASP A 271 -2.62 -10.04 7.53
N GLY A 272 -1.94 -9.13 8.25
CA GLY A 272 -0.84 -8.35 7.69
C GLY A 272 -1.27 -7.15 6.84
N ARG A 273 -2.55 -6.79 6.86
CA ARG A 273 -3.13 -5.59 6.25
C ARG A 273 -3.54 -4.63 7.35
N GLY A 274 -3.16 -3.37 7.27
CA GLY A 274 -3.55 -2.41 8.29
C GLY A 274 -3.69 -0.97 7.82
N SER A 275 -4.32 -0.17 8.68
CA SER A 275 -4.50 1.27 8.49
C SER A 275 -4.59 1.96 9.84
N ARG A 276 -4.10 3.19 9.90
CA ARG A 276 -4.33 4.11 11.01
C ARG A 276 -5.48 5.06 10.64
N LEU A 277 -6.52 5.14 11.47
CA LEU A 277 -7.79 5.80 11.12
C LEU A 277 -8.26 6.73 12.24
N ALA A 278 -8.77 7.91 11.86
CA ALA A 278 -9.33 8.90 12.76
C ALA A 278 -10.87 8.86 12.76
N VAL A 279 -11.50 8.84 13.94
CA VAL A 279 -12.96 8.77 14.11
C VAL A 279 -13.48 10.06 14.77
N PRO A 280 -14.52 10.72 14.20
CA PRO A 280 -15.37 10.25 13.10
C PRO A 280 -14.92 10.70 11.70
N TYR A 281 -13.86 11.50 11.56
CA TYR A 281 -13.52 12.16 10.29
C TYR A 281 -13.42 11.19 9.10
N ALA A 282 -12.70 10.08 9.24
CA ALA A 282 -12.52 9.09 8.17
C ALA A 282 -13.78 8.22 7.92
N TYR A 283 -14.85 8.41 8.70
CA TYR A 283 -16.10 7.64 8.62
C TYR A 283 -17.32 8.53 8.29
N GLN A 284 -17.08 9.80 7.95
CA GLN A 284 -18.10 10.75 7.54
C GLN A 284 -18.04 10.98 6.03
N ALA A 285 -19.19 11.25 5.42
CA ALA A 285 -19.21 11.77 4.05
C ALA A 285 -18.70 13.22 4.02
N HIS A 286 -17.95 13.55 2.96
CA HIS A 286 -17.35 14.87 2.71
C HIS A 286 -17.61 15.33 1.28
N LYS A 287 -17.37 16.60 0.98
CA LYS A 287 -17.23 17.09 -0.40
C LYS A 287 -15.77 16.90 -0.81
N ALA A 288 -15.51 16.38 -2.00
CA ALA A 288 -14.20 16.50 -2.65
C ALA A 288 -14.30 17.52 -3.79
N GLN A 289 -13.19 18.18 -4.12
CA GLN A 289 -13.13 19.24 -5.11
C GLN A 289 -12.02 18.98 -6.14
N TYR A 290 -12.30 19.31 -7.40
CA TYR A 290 -11.30 19.43 -8.44
C TYR A 290 -11.46 20.78 -9.14
N VAL A 291 -10.36 21.50 -9.32
CA VAL A 291 -10.34 22.74 -10.08
C VAL A 291 -9.78 22.42 -11.46
N ASN A 292 -10.52 22.78 -12.50
CA ASN A 292 -10.04 22.65 -13.87
C ASN A 292 -8.88 23.65 -14.11
N PRO A 293 -7.65 23.20 -14.42
CA PRO A 293 -6.49 24.08 -14.44
C PRO A 293 -6.50 25.16 -15.52
N GLU A 294 -7.21 24.93 -16.61
CA GLU A 294 -7.34 25.87 -17.73
C GLU A 294 -8.36 26.98 -17.43
N THR A 295 -9.47 26.64 -16.76
CA THR A 295 -10.61 27.55 -16.59
C THR A 295 -10.79 28.10 -15.18
N GLY A 296 -10.18 27.49 -14.17
CA GLY A 296 -10.40 27.81 -12.75
C GLY A 296 -11.78 27.39 -12.22
N VAL A 297 -12.58 26.66 -13.01
CA VAL A 297 -13.90 26.18 -12.57
C VAL A 297 -13.74 25.00 -11.60
N ALA A 298 -14.34 25.12 -10.42
CA ALA A 298 -14.37 24.05 -9.42
C ALA A 298 -15.56 23.10 -9.65
N TYR A 299 -15.26 21.80 -9.70
CA TYR A 299 -16.21 20.70 -9.71
C TYR A 299 -16.18 20.01 -8.35
N LYS A 300 -17.36 19.62 -7.83
CA LYS A 300 -17.49 19.00 -6.50
C LYS A 300 -18.34 17.75 -6.58
N ILE A 301 -18.01 16.76 -5.75
CA ILE A 301 -18.77 15.52 -5.59
C ILE A 301 -18.84 15.16 -4.09
N ASP A 302 -19.89 14.45 -3.68
CA ASP A 302 -19.88 13.81 -2.36
C ASP A 302 -18.97 12.58 -2.38
N VAL A 303 -18.09 12.45 -1.40
CA VAL A 303 -17.27 11.25 -1.19
C VAL A 303 -17.73 10.52 0.05
N VAL A 304 -17.95 9.21 -0.11
CA VAL A 304 -18.44 8.33 0.96
C VAL A 304 -17.34 7.33 1.31
N PRO A 305 -16.84 7.32 2.56
CA PRO A 305 -15.72 6.47 2.93
C PRO A 305 -16.14 4.99 3.02
N MET A 306 -15.55 4.12 2.20
CA MET A 306 -15.54 2.69 2.48
C MET A 306 -14.62 2.40 3.66
N CYS A 307 -15.06 1.50 4.53
CA CYS A 307 -14.36 1.23 5.78
C CYS A 307 -13.32 0.13 5.58
N ASN A 308 -12.08 0.45 5.21
CA ASN A 308 -11.05 -0.54 4.83
C ASN A 308 -10.99 -1.78 5.74
N TYR A 309 -10.90 -1.57 7.05
CA TYR A 309 -10.84 -2.65 8.03
C TYR A 309 -12.16 -3.41 8.16
N PHE A 310 -13.27 -2.70 8.37
CA PHE A 310 -14.56 -3.34 8.58
C PHE A 310 -15.09 -4.05 7.32
N GLY A 311 -14.87 -3.46 6.14
CA GLY A 311 -15.19 -4.06 4.85
C GLY A 311 -14.37 -5.31 4.57
N TYR A 312 -13.07 -5.31 4.93
CA TYR A 312 -12.24 -6.51 4.86
C TYR A 312 -12.75 -7.60 5.82
N VAL A 313 -13.02 -7.27 7.08
CA VAL A 313 -13.57 -8.24 8.05
C VAL A 313 -14.89 -8.81 7.54
N ASP A 314 -15.79 -7.96 7.02
CA ASP A 314 -17.06 -8.40 6.44
C ASP A 314 -16.85 -9.36 5.27
N GLY A 315 -15.94 -9.06 4.34
CA GLY A 315 -15.66 -9.91 3.18
C GLY A 315 -15.00 -11.26 3.48
N TYR A 316 -14.43 -11.46 4.68
CA TYR A 316 -13.70 -12.69 5.03
C TYR A 316 -14.29 -13.48 6.20
N SER A 317 -15.03 -12.84 7.11
CA SER A 317 -15.62 -13.51 8.27
C SER A 317 -16.97 -12.94 8.76
N GLY A 318 -17.42 -11.82 8.20
CA GLY A 318 -18.68 -11.15 8.54
C GLY A 318 -18.50 -10.07 9.60
N ALA A 319 -19.19 -8.94 9.43
CA ALA A 319 -19.09 -7.81 10.34
C ALA A 319 -19.64 -8.11 11.76
N ASN A 320 -19.08 -7.42 12.77
CA ASN A 320 -19.41 -7.59 14.17
C ASN A 320 -19.87 -6.28 14.82
N VAL A 321 -21.08 -6.29 15.38
CA VAL A 321 -21.71 -5.12 16.04
C VAL A 321 -20.91 -4.63 17.25
N GLY A 322 -20.27 -5.52 18.02
CA GLY A 322 -19.47 -5.17 19.19
C GLY A 322 -18.20 -4.39 18.84
N GLU A 323 -17.62 -4.60 17.66
CA GLU A 323 -16.50 -3.77 17.18
C GLU A 323 -16.97 -2.36 16.83
N VAL A 324 -18.15 -2.22 16.24
CA VAL A 324 -18.76 -0.91 15.96
C VAL A 324 -19.01 -0.15 17.27
N GLN A 325 -19.54 -0.84 18.29
CA GLN A 325 -19.80 -0.26 19.63
C GLN A 325 -18.52 0.21 20.32
N SER A 326 -17.42 -0.52 20.17
CA SER A 326 -16.16 -0.18 20.85
C SER A 326 -15.31 0.84 20.09
N LYS A 327 -15.32 0.82 18.75
CA LYS A 327 -14.41 1.63 17.92
C LYS A 327 -15.07 2.88 17.30
N LEU A 328 -16.37 2.84 16.98
CA LEU A 328 -17.04 3.91 16.22
C LEU A 328 -18.09 4.67 17.04
N GLU A 329 -18.96 3.95 17.76
CA GLU A 329 -20.10 4.53 18.48
C GLU A 329 -19.72 5.66 19.46
N PRO A 330 -18.66 5.54 20.29
CA PRO A 330 -18.33 6.56 21.28
C PRO A 330 -17.96 7.92 20.68
N TYR A 331 -17.53 7.93 19.42
CA TYR A 331 -16.96 9.10 18.75
C TYR A 331 -17.86 9.65 17.64
N SER A 332 -18.93 8.95 17.29
CA SER A 332 -19.89 9.42 16.30
C SER A 332 -20.85 10.47 16.88
N ASN A 333 -21.39 11.34 16.02
CA ASN A 333 -22.32 12.40 16.40
C ASN A 333 -23.52 12.47 15.44
N ALA A 334 -24.56 13.20 15.84
CA ALA A 334 -25.83 13.25 15.10
C ALA A 334 -25.85 14.26 13.95
N GLU A 335 -25.01 15.32 14.01
CA GLU A 335 -25.00 16.39 13.00
C GLU A 335 -24.25 15.96 11.74
N ARG A 336 -23.17 15.20 11.92
CA ARG A 336 -22.40 14.54 10.87
C ARG A 336 -22.21 13.08 11.27
N PRO A 337 -23.18 12.20 11.00
CA PRO A 337 -23.12 10.82 11.44
C PRO A 337 -22.06 10.00 10.69
N THR A 338 -21.54 9.01 11.40
CA THR A 338 -20.69 7.96 10.83
C THR A 338 -21.51 7.05 9.92
N ILE A 339 -20.99 6.78 8.73
CA ILE A 339 -21.45 5.72 7.84
C ILE A 339 -20.42 4.57 7.84
N LEU A 340 -20.87 3.40 8.27
CA LEU A 340 -20.15 2.14 8.16
C LEU A 340 -20.52 1.51 6.81
N LEU A 341 -19.73 1.82 5.79
CA LEU A 341 -19.83 1.20 4.47
C LEU A 341 -18.93 -0.04 4.41
N LEU A 342 -19.56 -1.21 4.46
CA LEU A 342 -18.91 -2.52 4.31
C LEU A 342 -18.75 -2.82 2.82
N ALA A 343 -17.59 -2.48 2.26
CA ALA A 343 -17.31 -2.69 0.83
C ALA A 343 -16.22 -3.75 0.63
N HIS A 344 -16.49 -4.71 -0.25
CA HIS A 344 -15.57 -5.77 -0.67
C HIS A 344 -16.05 -6.43 -1.98
N ASP A 345 -15.21 -7.29 -2.55
CA ASP A 345 -15.59 -8.14 -3.69
C ASP A 345 -16.71 -9.11 -3.29
N GLY A 346 -17.80 -9.09 -4.03
CA GLY A 346 -19.02 -9.87 -3.77
C GLY A 346 -19.07 -11.23 -4.49
N ASP A 347 -18.04 -11.59 -5.24
CA ASP A 347 -17.91 -12.80 -6.06
C ASP A 347 -16.66 -13.63 -5.75
N ASN A 348 -15.88 -13.19 -4.75
CA ASN A 348 -14.61 -13.76 -4.33
C ASN A 348 -14.58 -14.03 -2.82
N ALA A 349 -13.64 -14.89 -2.39
CA ALA A 349 -13.42 -15.26 -1.00
C ALA A 349 -14.72 -15.69 -0.26
N TRP A 350 -14.82 -15.41 1.04
CA TRP A 350 -16.02 -15.75 1.82
C TRP A 350 -17.20 -14.82 1.50
N GLY A 351 -16.94 -13.55 1.20
CA GLY A 351 -17.93 -12.54 0.81
C GLY A 351 -18.67 -12.83 -0.50
N GLY A 352 -18.14 -13.73 -1.34
CA GLY A 352 -18.84 -14.29 -2.49
C GLY A 352 -19.66 -15.55 -2.20
N GLY A 353 -19.52 -16.12 -1.01
CA GLY A 353 -20.09 -17.42 -0.64
C GLY A 353 -21.55 -17.36 -0.21
N SER A 354 -22.21 -18.52 -0.31
CA SER A 354 -23.60 -18.70 0.16
C SER A 354 -23.83 -18.19 1.60
N SER A 355 -23.03 -18.61 2.58
CA SER A 355 -23.23 -18.20 3.98
C SER A 355 -23.14 -16.69 4.20
N TYR A 356 -22.36 -15.96 3.40
CA TYR A 356 -22.32 -14.50 3.49
C TYR A 356 -23.70 -13.91 3.15
N TYR A 357 -24.21 -14.17 1.94
CA TYR A 357 -25.45 -13.58 1.46
C TYR A 357 -26.69 -14.04 2.22
N TYR A 358 -26.78 -15.33 2.58
CA TYR A 358 -28.00 -15.90 3.15
C TYR A 358 -28.05 -15.85 4.68
N GLU A 359 -26.91 -15.72 5.37
CA GLU A 359 -26.84 -15.73 6.83
C GLU A 359 -26.23 -14.44 7.39
N ALA A 360 -25.03 -14.07 6.94
CA ALA A 360 -24.26 -12.98 7.55
C ALA A 360 -24.91 -11.60 7.36
N VAL A 361 -25.36 -11.28 6.14
CA VAL A 361 -26.03 -10.00 5.85
C VAL A 361 -27.26 -9.81 6.73
N SER A 362 -28.13 -10.83 6.83
CA SER A 362 -29.31 -10.78 7.67
C SER A 362 -28.95 -10.63 9.15
N SER A 363 -28.01 -11.43 9.63
CA SER A 363 -27.58 -11.45 11.04
C SER A 363 -27.01 -10.09 11.46
N PHE A 364 -26.04 -9.55 10.72
CA PHE A 364 -25.43 -8.27 11.04
C PHE A 364 -26.43 -7.12 10.94
N THR A 365 -27.24 -7.06 9.87
CA THR A 365 -28.15 -5.93 9.66
C THR A 365 -29.21 -5.83 10.76
N HIS A 366 -29.80 -6.96 11.17
CA HIS A 366 -30.73 -6.98 12.30
C HIS A 366 -30.02 -6.74 13.64
N GLY A 367 -28.80 -7.28 13.81
CA GLY A 367 -27.97 -7.01 14.98
C GLY A 367 -27.66 -5.52 15.14
N ALA A 368 -27.28 -4.84 14.06
CA ALA A 368 -27.04 -3.41 14.01
C ALA A 368 -28.30 -2.62 14.37
N ALA A 369 -29.45 -2.97 13.78
CA ALA A 369 -30.73 -2.35 14.11
C ALA A 369 -31.12 -2.54 15.60
N ASN A 370 -30.89 -3.73 16.16
CA ASN A 370 -31.15 -4.02 17.58
C ASN A 370 -30.21 -3.27 18.53
N ALA A 371 -28.97 -3.01 18.11
CA ALA A 371 -28.03 -2.14 18.82
C ALA A 371 -28.35 -0.64 18.66
N GLY A 372 -29.43 -0.33 17.96
CA GLY A 372 -29.92 1.02 17.74
C GLY A 372 -29.44 1.63 16.43
N TYR A 373 -28.47 1.09 15.70
CA TYR A 373 -27.96 1.67 14.44
C TYR A 373 -29.00 1.68 13.31
N LYS A 374 -28.80 2.51 12.27
CA LYS A 374 -29.73 2.60 11.13
C LYS A 374 -29.13 2.01 9.85
N PRO A 375 -29.51 0.76 9.49
CA PRO A 375 -29.30 0.23 8.15
C PRO A 375 -29.95 1.10 7.07
N THR A 376 -29.22 1.38 5.99
CA THR A 376 -29.62 2.31 4.92
C THR A 376 -29.04 1.90 3.56
N THR A 377 -29.29 2.69 2.51
CA THR A 377 -28.43 2.79 1.31
C THR A 377 -27.66 4.11 1.31
N ILE A 378 -26.58 4.24 0.52
CA ILE A 378 -25.82 5.50 0.41
C ILE A 378 -26.72 6.65 -0.06
N GLN A 379 -27.52 6.44 -1.11
CA GLN A 379 -28.39 7.50 -1.62
C GLN A 379 -29.43 7.96 -0.59
N GLN A 380 -29.98 7.02 0.19
CA GLN A 380 -30.89 7.35 1.29
C GLN A 380 -30.15 8.09 2.42
N PHE A 381 -28.93 7.67 2.76
CA PHE A 381 -28.10 8.33 3.76
C PHE A 381 -27.79 9.77 3.38
N LEU A 382 -27.35 10.03 2.15
CA LEU A 382 -27.02 11.38 1.66
C LEU A 382 -28.27 12.27 1.53
N LYS A 383 -29.46 11.68 1.32
CA LYS A 383 -30.73 12.43 1.40
C LYS A 383 -31.03 12.85 2.83
N ASP A 384 -30.88 11.94 3.78
CA ASP A 384 -31.17 12.21 5.20
C ASP A 384 -30.11 13.13 5.83
N HIS A 385 -28.86 13.03 5.36
CA HIS A 385 -27.67 13.72 5.88
C HIS A 385 -26.86 14.34 4.74
N PRO A 386 -27.37 15.40 4.09
CA PRO A 386 -26.66 16.05 3.01
C PRO A 386 -25.34 16.62 3.51
N VAL A 387 -24.26 16.39 2.74
CA VAL A 387 -22.94 16.91 3.10
C VAL A 387 -22.92 18.44 2.97
N PRO A 388 -22.50 19.17 4.02
CA PRO A 388 -22.38 20.62 3.96
C PRO A 388 -21.47 21.08 2.81
N ALA A 389 -21.83 22.15 2.10
CA ALA A 389 -21.08 22.64 0.93
C ALA A 389 -19.64 23.09 1.25
N ASN A 390 -19.38 23.44 2.52
CA ASN A 390 -18.08 23.84 3.04
C ASN A 390 -17.31 22.69 3.72
N ALA A 391 -17.89 21.49 3.82
CA ALA A 391 -17.20 20.31 4.36
C ALA A 391 -16.32 19.66 3.27
N ILE A 392 -15.43 20.46 2.70
CA ILE A 392 -14.50 20.03 1.65
C ILE A 392 -13.33 19.32 2.33
N ALA A 393 -13.06 18.08 1.92
CA ALA A 393 -11.92 17.30 2.36
C ALA A 393 -10.99 17.08 1.16
N ARG A 394 -9.69 17.11 1.42
CA ARG A 394 -8.69 16.55 0.52
C ARG A 394 -8.80 15.03 0.54
N VAL A 395 -8.72 14.40 -0.63
CA VAL A 395 -8.61 12.95 -0.76
C VAL A 395 -7.27 12.62 -1.38
N GLU A 396 -6.39 11.92 -0.65
CA GLU A 396 -5.12 11.44 -1.20
C GLU A 396 -5.40 10.49 -2.38
N ASP A 397 -4.66 10.63 -3.47
CA ASP A 397 -4.71 9.69 -4.59
C ASP A 397 -4.44 8.24 -4.12
N GLY A 398 -5.01 7.26 -4.80
CA GLY A 398 -4.64 5.85 -4.65
C GLY A 398 -5.83 4.90 -4.56
N ALA A 399 -5.50 3.60 -4.56
CA ALA A 399 -6.46 2.50 -4.42
C ALA A 399 -6.73 2.14 -2.95
N TRP A 400 -7.57 1.13 -2.74
CA TRP A 400 -7.74 0.50 -1.44
C TRP A 400 -6.43 -0.11 -0.91
N VAL A 401 -6.29 -0.15 0.42
CA VAL A 401 -5.04 -0.54 1.12
C VAL A 401 -4.71 -2.03 1.06
N ASN A 402 -5.59 -2.87 0.50
CA ASN A 402 -5.45 -4.32 0.51
C ASN A 402 -4.96 -4.91 -0.81
N ALA A 403 -4.78 -4.06 -1.84
CA ALA A 403 -4.12 -4.44 -3.08
C ALA A 403 -2.68 -4.88 -2.77
N GLU A 404 -2.36 -6.12 -3.13
CA GLU A 404 -1.06 -6.72 -2.84
C GLU A 404 0.05 -5.90 -3.51
N ASN A 405 1.17 -5.70 -2.81
CA ASN A 405 2.31 -4.91 -3.28
C ASN A 405 2.01 -3.45 -3.69
N ASP A 406 0.84 -2.91 -3.36
CA ASP A 406 0.49 -1.49 -3.51
C ASP A 406 0.15 -0.85 -2.15
N TRP A 407 -0.69 -1.50 -1.35
CA TRP A 407 -1.11 -1.01 -0.04
C TRP A 407 -1.80 0.36 -0.06
N GLY A 408 -2.44 0.69 -1.18
CA GLY A 408 -3.05 1.99 -1.43
C GLY A 408 -1.97 3.03 -1.75
N HIS A 409 -0.98 2.72 -2.58
CA HIS A 409 0.05 3.69 -2.95
C HIS A 409 -0.57 4.82 -3.79
N PRO A 410 -0.24 6.10 -3.54
CA PRO A 410 -0.78 7.20 -4.36
C PRO A 410 -0.33 7.23 -5.82
N GLN A 411 0.56 6.31 -6.20
CA GLN A 411 1.02 6.11 -7.58
C GLN A 411 0.52 4.81 -8.20
N TYR A 412 -0.39 4.09 -7.52
CA TYR A 412 -1.04 2.88 -8.05
C TYR A 412 -0.02 1.81 -8.49
N ILE A 413 0.99 1.55 -7.66
CA ILE A 413 2.21 0.82 -8.05
C ILE A 413 1.99 -0.64 -8.44
N ASN A 414 0.86 -1.26 -8.04
CA ASN A 414 0.51 -2.60 -8.53
C ASN A 414 -0.14 -2.60 -9.93
N TRP A 415 -0.56 -1.45 -10.44
CA TRP A 415 -1.03 -1.29 -11.83
C TRP A 415 -0.05 -0.49 -12.69
N LEU A 416 0.99 0.05 -12.07
CA LEU A 416 2.00 0.89 -12.66
C LEU A 416 3.29 0.78 -11.84
N TRP A 417 3.94 -0.37 -11.91
CA TRP A 417 5.19 -0.54 -11.19
C TRP A 417 6.24 0.47 -11.66
N PRO A 418 6.85 1.27 -10.76
CA PRO A 418 7.69 2.39 -11.15
C PRO A 418 8.99 1.93 -11.83
N LEU A 419 9.49 2.76 -12.76
CA LEU A 419 10.78 2.55 -13.40
C LEU A 419 11.89 3.14 -12.52
N TYR A 420 12.52 2.31 -11.68
CA TYR A 420 13.56 2.75 -10.76
C TYR A 420 14.72 1.78 -10.64
N SER A 421 15.85 2.30 -10.18
CA SER A 421 17.05 1.53 -9.84
C SER A 421 16.99 1.11 -8.37
N LYS A 422 17.11 -0.20 -8.11
CA LYS A 422 17.08 -0.75 -6.74
C LYS A 422 18.34 -0.44 -5.93
N SER A 423 19.43 0.02 -6.57
CA SER A 423 20.69 0.31 -5.90
C SER A 423 20.74 1.71 -5.29
N ASP A 424 20.18 2.70 -5.97
CA ASP A 424 20.23 4.12 -5.57
C ASP A 424 18.85 4.75 -5.39
N TYR A 425 17.78 4.01 -5.67
CA TYR A 425 16.40 4.49 -5.61
C TYR A 425 16.19 5.78 -6.41
N ARG A 426 16.78 5.84 -7.60
CA ARG A 426 16.52 6.87 -8.61
C ARG A 426 15.64 6.32 -9.73
N PHE A 427 14.96 7.21 -10.44
CA PHE A 427 14.28 6.86 -11.68
C PHE A 427 15.26 6.21 -12.67
N ASN A 428 14.84 5.14 -13.32
CA ASN A 428 15.65 4.41 -14.30
C ASN A 428 15.01 4.50 -15.70
N PRO A 429 15.53 5.34 -16.60
CA PRO A 429 14.99 5.48 -17.96
C PRO A 429 15.24 4.25 -18.86
N ASP A 430 16.12 3.33 -18.44
CA ASP A 430 16.35 2.04 -19.10
C ASP A 430 15.54 0.90 -18.45
N GLY A 431 14.73 1.23 -17.44
CA GLY A 431 13.85 0.28 -16.76
C GLY A 431 12.76 -0.26 -17.69
N TRP A 432 12.27 -1.46 -17.37
CA TRP A 432 11.16 -2.09 -18.07
C TRP A 432 10.29 -2.85 -17.07
N THR A 433 8.98 -2.69 -17.19
CA THR A 433 7.95 -3.51 -16.55
C THR A 433 6.82 -3.76 -17.54
N GLU A 434 6.09 -4.84 -17.37
CA GLU A 434 4.91 -5.17 -18.17
C GLU A 434 3.84 -4.08 -18.06
N ASP A 435 3.63 -3.51 -16.87
CA ASP A 435 2.71 -2.40 -16.64
C ASP A 435 3.10 -1.17 -17.45
N ALA A 436 4.35 -0.73 -17.31
CA ALA A 436 4.86 0.46 -17.97
C ALA A 436 4.79 0.29 -19.50
N ARG A 437 5.11 -0.92 -19.99
CA ARG A 437 4.98 -1.29 -21.39
C ARG A 437 3.52 -1.24 -21.85
N ASN A 438 2.58 -1.75 -21.06
CA ASN A 438 1.15 -1.73 -21.40
C ASN A 438 0.57 -0.33 -21.41
N TRP A 439 0.96 0.54 -20.48
CA TRP A 439 0.57 1.95 -20.50
C TRP A 439 1.14 2.70 -21.71
N ALA A 440 2.34 2.36 -22.18
CA ALA A 440 2.86 2.91 -23.43
C ALA A 440 2.01 2.49 -24.66
N VAL A 441 1.53 1.24 -24.70
CA VAL A 441 0.62 0.75 -25.76
C VAL A 441 -0.75 1.40 -25.68
N ILE A 442 -1.32 1.49 -24.48
CA ILE A 442 -2.64 2.10 -24.24
C ILE A 442 -2.61 3.58 -24.63
N THR A 443 -1.56 4.31 -24.25
CA THR A 443 -1.39 5.74 -24.58
C THR A 443 -1.33 5.95 -26.09
N ALA A 444 -0.56 5.14 -26.82
CA ALA A 444 -0.50 5.25 -28.28
C ALA A 444 -1.83 4.88 -28.94
N THR A 445 -2.45 3.79 -28.51
CA THR A 445 -3.76 3.33 -29.01
C THR A 445 -4.83 4.41 -28.84
N GLU A 446 -4.84 5.08 -27.69
CA GLU A 446 -5.78 6.16 -27.41
C GLU A 446 -5.73 7.27 -28.47
N ASN A 447 -4.54 7.76 -28.84
CA ASN A 447 -4.42 8.85 -29.82
C ASN A 447 -5.00 8.46 -31.20
N TYR A 448 -4.76 7.23 -31.68
CA TYR A 448 -5.40 6.73 -32.90
C TYR A 448 -6.93 6.76 -32.80
N VAL A 449 -7.46 6.26 -31.69
CA VAL A 449 -8.90 6.13 -31.46
C VAL A 449 -9.56 7.51 -31.33
N THR A 450 -8.92 8.45 -30.63
CA THR A 450 -9.40 9.82 -30.48
C THR A 450 -9.29 10.62 -31.78
N MET A 451 -8.24 10.41 -32.57
CA MET A 451 -8.09 11.05 -33.88
C MET A 451 -9.17 10.57 -34.85
N ALA A 452 -9.46 9.26 -34.86
CA ALA A 452 -10.56 8.73 -35.66
C ALA A 452 -11.92 9.31 -35.24
N GLU A 453 -12.15 9.49 -33.94
CA GLU A 453 -13.33 10.18 -33.43
C GLU A 453 -13.42 11.63 -33.92
N ASP A 454 -12.35 12.40 -33.79
CA ASP A 454 -12.33 13.82 -34.16
C ASP A 454 -12.54 13.99 -35.68
N LEU A 455 -11.97 13.10 -36.49
CA LEU A 455 -12.17 13.06 -37.96
C LEU A 455 -13.60 12.63 -38.38
N GLU A 456 -14.29 11.81 -37.59
CA GLU A 456 -15.71 11.48 -37.80
C GLU A 456 -16.66 12.51 -37.16
N GLY A 457 -16.13 13.63 -36.63
CA GLY A 457 -16.91 14.77 -36.14
C GLY A 457 -17.34 14.68 -34.68
N GLY A 458 -16.72 13.80 -33.87
CA GLY A 458 -16.82 13.79 -32.40
C GLY A 458 -18.18 13.38 -31.80
N ASN A 459 -19.15 12.98 -32.63
CA ASN A 459 -20.52 12.65 -32.20
C ASN A 459 -20.80 11.15 -32.32
N LEU A 460 -19.99 10.34 -31.64
CA LEU A 460 -20.13 8.88 -31.67
C LEU A 460 -21.32 8.40 -30.84
N ARG A 461 -21.95 7.32 -31.27
CA ARG A 461 -23.10 6.73 -30.56
C ARG A 461 -22.61 5.75 -29.50
N ILE A 462 -22.97 6.01 -28.26
CA ILE A 462 -22.55 5.21 -27.09
C ILE A 462 -23.03 3.75 -27.18
N ASP A 463 -24.22 3.49 -27.72
CA ASP A 463 -24.71 2.12 -27.92
C ASP A 463 -23.82 1.32 -28.87
N LYS A 464 -23.23 1.97 -29.88
CA LYS A 464 -22.32 1.34 -30.85
C LYS A 464 -20.92 1.13 -30.30
N ILE A 465 -20.46 2.01 -29.41
CA ILE A 465 -19.21 1.79 -28.67
C ILE A 465 -19.37 0.61 -27.71
N ALA A 466 -20.50 0.52 -27.00
CA ALA A 466 -20.75 -0.56 -26.04
C ALA A 466 -20.97 -1.92 -26.73
N ASP A 467 -21.89 -2.00 -27.69
CA ASP A 467 -22.33 -3.28 -28.28
C ASP A 467 -21.57 -3.66 -29.58
N GLY A 468 -20.86 -2.71 -30.20
CA GLY A 468 -20.26 -2.89 -31.52
C GLY A 468 -21.30 -3.04 -32.64
N GLY A 469 -20.96 -3.82 -33.67
CA GLY A 469 -21.88 -4.26 -34.72
C GLY A 469 -21.73 -3.58 -36.08
N THR A 470 -22.41 -4.13 -37.09
CA THR A 470 -22.20 -3.77 -38.51
C THR A 470 -22.60 -2.34 -38.84
N SER A 471 -23.55 -1.77 -38.11
CA SER A 471 -23.98 -0.37 -38.26
C SER A 471 -23.06 0.65 -37.58
N ALA A 472 -22.08 0.20 -36.80
CA ALA A 472 -21.12 1.07 -36.14
C ALA A 472 -20.16 1.69 -37.16
N THR A 473 -19.77 2.95 -36.95
CA THR A 473 -18.72 3.60 -37.74
C THR A 473 -17.35 3.00 -37.40
N ASN A 474 -16.30 3.37 -38.15
CA ASN A 474 -14.97 2.86 -37.86
C ASN A 474 -14.42 3.45 -36.54
N ALA A 475 -14.71 4.72 -36.22
CA ALA A 475 -14.30 5.27 -34.92
C ALA A 475 -15.06 4.62 -33.76
N GLU A 476 -16.36 4.34 -33.92
CA GLU A 476 -17.15 3.60 -32.91
C GLU A 476 -16.56 2.19 -32.67
N LYS A 477 -16.15 1.48 -33.73
CA LYS A 477 -15.48 0.18 -33.61
C LYS A 477 -14.09 0.30 -32.98
N ALA A 478 -13.34 1.35 -33.30
CA ALA A 478 -12.03 1.60 -32.68
C ALA A 478 -12.18 1.77 -31.15
N TRP A 479 -13.13 2.59 -30.71
CA TRP A 479 -13.48 2.73 -29.29
C TRP A 479 -13.97 1.43 -28.67
N HIS A 480 -14.85 0.69 -29.36
CA HIS A 480 -15.36 -0.60 -28.89
C HIS A 480 -14.20 -1.53 -28.54
N PHE A 481 -13.26 -1.78 -29.47
CA PHE A 481 -12.14 -2.69 -29.22
C PHE A 481 -11.13 -2.13 -28.22
N TYR A 482 -10.83 -0.83 -28.25
CA TYR A 482 -9.91 -0.19 -27.31
C TYR A 482 -10.27 -0.45 -25.83
N PHE A 483 -11.57 -0.43 -25.49
CA PHE A 483 -12.01 -0.74 -24.13
C PHE A 483 -11.49 -2.08 -23.61
N GLY A 484 -11.39 -3.08 -24.48
CA GLY A 484 -11.05 -4.45 -24.10
C GLY A 484 -9.61 -4.64 -23.63
N GLY A 485 -8.77 -3.61 -23.72
CA GLY A 485 -7.40 -3.60 -23.20
C GLY A 485 -7.24 -2.83 -21.88
N LEU A 486 -8.33 -2.27 -21.33
CA LEU A 486 -8.26 -1.32 -20.21
C LEU A 486 -8.57 -1.93 -18.84
N ASN A 487 -8.97 -3.20 -18.77
CA ASN A 487 -9.29 -3.83 -17.49
C ASN A 487 -8.08 -3.83 -16.56
N SER A 488 -8.27 -3.29 -15.35
CA SER A 488 -7.18 -3.14 -14.37
C SER A 488 -6.56 -4.48 -13.97
N GLY A 489 -7.30 -5.59 -14.06
CA GLY A 489 -6.80 -6.93 -13.80
C GLY A 489 -5.64 -7.34 -14.72
N PHE A 490 -5.57 -6.79 -15.94
CA PHE A 490 -4.47 -7.07 -16.86
C PHE A 490 -3.14 -6.47 -16.40
N MET A 491 -3.18 -5.35 -15.69
CA MET A 491 -2.01 -4.75 -15.05
C MET A 491 -1.79 -5.39 -13.67
N TYR A 492 -2.85 -5.56 -12.86
CA TYR A 492 -2.77 -6.13 -11.52
C TYR A 492 -2.05 -7.49 -11.47
N TYR A 493 -2.41 -8.39 -12.39
CA TYR A 493 -1.83 -9.73 -12.44
C TYR A 493 -0.60 -9.80 -13.36
N GLY A 494 -0.28 -8.72 -14.06
CA GLY A 494 0.93 -8.51 -14.86
C GLY A 494 1.29 -9.70 -15.73
N LYS A 495 2.29 -10.47 -15.29
CA LYS A 495 2.88 -11.60 -16.02
C LYS A 495 2.09 -12.91 -15.94
N ALA A 496 1.00 -12.96 -15.17
CA ALA A 496 0.23 -14.20 -15.06
C ALA A 496 -0.49 -14.54 -16.38
N GLU A 497 -0.54 -15.82 -16.70
CA GLU A 497 -1.34 -16.34 -17.82
C GLU A 497 -0.94 -15.71 -19.18
N ASP A 498 -1.85 -14.96 -19.78
CA ASP A 498 -1.67 -14.26 -21.06
C ASP A 498 -2.15 -12.80 -20.97
N MET A 499 -2.04 -12.19 -19.78
CA MET A 499 -2.52 -10.83 -19.50
C MET A 499 -1.67 -9.77 -20.20
N GLU A 500 -0.38 -10.02 -20.41
CA GLU A 500 0.59 -9.11 -21.01
C GLU A 500 0.26 -8.76 -22.47
N VAL A 501 -0.46 -9.64 -23.17
CA VAL A 501 -0.80 -9.44 -24.60
C VAL A 501 -2.14 -8.75 -24.84
N LYS A 502 -3.05 -8.64 -23.84
CA LYS A 502 -4.41 -8.13 -24.07
C LYS A 502 -4.43 -6.67 -24.54
N PRO A 503 -3.64 -5.74 -23.97
CA PRO A 503 -3.60 -4.37 -24.48
C PRO A 503 -3.07 -4.29 -25.91
N SER A 504 -2.09 -5.14 -26.28
CA SER A 504 -1.58 -5.21 -27.66
C SER A 504 -2.64 -5.71 -28.63
N MET A 505 -3.31 -6.82 -28.29
CA MET A 505 -4.31 -7.46 -29.15
C MET A 505 -5.47 -6.50 -29.46
N THR A 506 -6.05 -5.93 -28.41
CA THR A 506 -7.20 -5.02 -28.56
C THR A 506 -6.79 -3.68 -29.15
N GLY A 507 -5.60 -3.17 -28.81
CA GLY A 507 -5.04 -1.97 -29.41
C GLY A 507 -4.80 -2.12 -30.91
N ASN A 508 -4.24 -3.24 -31.37
CA ASN A 508 -4.02 -3.50 -32.79
C ASN A 508 -5.35 -3.50 -33.59
N ILE A 509 -6.40 -4.11 -33.04
CA ILE A 509 -7.72 -4.12 -33.68
C ILE A 509 -8.31 -2.70 -33.71
N ALA A 510 -8.17 -1.95 -32.60
CA ALA A 510 -8.64 -0.58 -32.52
C ALA A 510 -7.93 0.33 -33.54
N ILE A 511 -6.60 0.23 -33.62
CA ILE A 511 -5.75 0.95 -34.58
C ILE A 511 -6.13 0.58 -36.01
N GLU A 512 -6.41 -0.69 -36.31
CA GLU A 512 -6.86 -1.10 -37.65
C GLU A 512 -8.12 -0.34 -38.10
N TYR A 513 -9.12 -0.20 -37.22
CA TYR A 513 -10.33 0.56 -37.53
C TYR A 513 -10.07 2.07 -37.59
N ALA A 514 -9.31 2.61 -36.64
CA ALA A 514 -8.94 4.03 -36.61
C ALA A 514 -8.18 4.44 -37.88
N GLN A 515 -7.23 3.62 -38.34
CA GLN A 515 -6.42 3.89 -39.52
C GLN A 515 -7.26 3.99 -40.80
N ARG A 516 -8.40 3.28 -40.89
CA ARG A 516 -9.31 3.43 -42.04
C ARG A 516 -9.89 4.85 -42.11
N VAL A 517 -10.21 5.45 -40.97
CA VAL A 517 -10.69 6.84 -40.88
C VAL A 517 -9.56 7.81 -41.18
N ILE A 518 -8.40 7.62 -40.55
CA ILE A 518 -7.22 8.49 -40.69
C ILE A 518 -6.74 8.52 -42.14
N ASN A 519 -6.65 7.35 -42.80
CA ASN A 519 -6.27 7.25 -44.21
C ASN A 519 -7.27 7.94 -45.14
N ALA A 520 -8.57 7.88 -44.82
CA ALA A 520 -9.62 8.55 -45.59
C ALA A 520 -9.56 10.09 -45.46
N ASN A 521 -8.86 10.61 -44.45
CA ASN A 521 -8.70 12.03 -44.15
C ASN A 521 -7.22 12.45 -44.12
N SER A 522 -6.41 11.89 -45.02
CA SER A 522 -4.96 12.08 -45.01
C SER A 522 -4.54 13.57 -44.97
N GLY A 523 -3.63 13.89 -44.06
CA GLY A 523 -3.09 15.24 -43.88
C GLY A 523 -3.92 16.16 -42.99
N VAL A 524 -5.10 15.72 -42.53
CA VAL A 524 -5.92 16.44 -41.55
C VAL A 524 -5.67 15.86 -40.16
N ASP A 525 -5.24 16.72 -39.24
CA ASP A 525 -5.08 16.36 -37.84
C ASP A 525 -5.31 17.58 -36.96
N GLN A 526 -6.31 17.50 -36.09
CA GLN A 526 -6.68 18.51 -35.09
C GLN A 526 -6.70 17.90 -33.68
N THR A 527 -6.16 16.68 -33.55
CA THR A 527 -6.20 15.89 -32.33
C THR A 527 -4.96 16.26 -31.52
N PRO A 528 -5.09 16.69 -30.26
CA PRO A 528 -3.93 16.87 -29.41
C PRO A 528 -3.21 15.52 -29.13
N PRO A 529 -1.90 15.55 -28.80
CA PRO A 529 -1.17 14.39 -28.32
C PRO A 529 -1.90 13.67 -27.18
N SER A 530 -1.83 12.33 -27.15
CA SER A 530 -2.16 11.57 -25.94
C SER A 530 -0.96 11.60 -24.99
N VAL A 531 -1.23 11.86 -23.71
CA VAL A 531 -0.20 11.95 -22.68
C VAL A 531 -0.70 11.22 -21.44
N PHE A 532 0.06 10.22 -21.00
CA PHE A 532 -0.21 9.52 -19.75
C PHE A 532 -0.06 10.47 -18.57
N ILE A 533 -0.81 10.27 -17.48
CA ILE A 533 -0.71 11.14 -16.31
C ILE A 533 0.75 11.10 -15.79
N PRO A 534 1.43 12.26 -15.64
CA PRO A 534 2.84 12.27 -15.24
C PRO A 534 3.04 11.56 -13.91
N GLN A 535 4.07 10.74 -13.84
CA GLN A 535 4.53 10.11 -12.61
C GLN A 535 5.78 10.81 -12.11
N ARG A 536 6.09 10.61 -10.84
CA ARG A 536 7.38 11.02 -10.27
C ARG A 536 8.09 9.86 -9.61
N TYR A 537 9.41 9.91 -9.52
CA TYR A 537 10.15 9.03 -8.64
C TYR A 537 11.37 9.74 -8.03
N PRO A 538 11.59 9.63 -6.71
CA PRO A 538 10.73 8.95 -5.73
C PRO A 538 9.42 9.70 -5.45
N TYR A 539 8.46 9.04 -4.78
CA TYR A 539 7.16 9.64 -4.42
C TYR A 539 7.29 10.82 -3.44
N ASN A 540 8.14 10.65 -2.43
CA ASN A 540 8.46 11.66 -1.41
C ASN A 540 9.92 12.12 -1.53
N PRO A 541 10.25 12.97 -2.51
CA PRO A 541 11.61 13.46 -2.68
C PRO A 541 12.08 14.22 -1.44
N GLY A 542 13.30 13.92 -0.99
CA GLY A 542 13.92 14.56 0.17
C GLY A 542 13.43 14.05 1.54
N SER A 543 12.64 12.97 1.57
CA SER A 543 12.06 12.37 2.77
C SER A 543 12.37 10.85 2.86
N VAL A 544 11.81 10.19 3.87
CA VAL A 544 11.91 8.73 4.04
C VAL A 544 10.92 8.02 3.11
N GLY A 545 11.44 7.11 2.29
CA GLY A 545 10.70 6.11 1.54
C GLY A 545 10.48 4.82 2.32
N PHE A 546 9.33 4.18 2.10
CA PHE A 546 8.99 2.89 2.70
C PHE A 546 7.95 2.13 1.86
N GLY A 547 8.06 0.81 1.81
CA GLY A 547 7.05 -0.06 1.20
C GLY A 547 7.64 -1.03 0.18
N PRO A 548 6.85 -1.49 -0.80
CA PRO A 548 7.25 -2.53 -1.76
C PRO A 548 8.48 -2.15 -2.58
N THR A 549 8.61 -0.88 -2.98
CA THR A 549 9.76 -0.37 -3.76
C THR A 549 11.06 -0.37 -2.98
N THR A 550 11.00 -0.26 -1.64
CA THR A 550 12.16 -0.27 -0.74
C THR A 550 12.42 -1.62 -0.09
N GLY A 551 11.60 -2.64 -0.40
CA GLY A 551 11.65 -3.94 0.27
C GLY A 551 11.31 -3.82 1.76
N TYR A 552 10.35 -2.95 2.10
CA TYR A 552 9.89 -2.67 3.46
C TYR A 552 11.00 -2.20 4.40
N LYS A 553 11.93 -1.40 3.87
CA LYS A 553 13.02 -0.75 4.62
C LYS A 553 12.89 0.76 4.49
N LYS A 554 13.21 1.48 5.56
CA LYS A 554 13.34 2.94 5.48
C LYS A 554 14.53 3.28 4.58
N VAL A 555 14.28 4.06 3.54
CA VAL A 555 15.28 4.55 2.59
C VAL A 555 15.18 6.06 2.55
N ASN A 556 16.29 6.77 2.72
CA ASN A 556 16.27 8.22 2.56
C ASN A 556 16.38 8.56 1.08
N TYR A 557 15.37 9.23 0.55
CA TYR A 557 15.35 9.68 -0.82
C TYR A 557 16.08 11.01 -0.99
N ALA A 558 16.76 11.17 -2.13
CA ALA A 558 17.29 12.47 -2.54
C ALA A 558 16.15 13.48 -2.79
N SER A 559 16.42 14.77 -2.55
CA SER A 559 15.47 15.86 -2.84
C SER A 559 15.29 16.10 -4.34
N ASP A 560 16.33 15.87 -5.15
CA ASP A 560 16.20 15.90 -6.60
C ASP A 560 15.31 14.73 -7.04
N PHE A 561 14.46 14.90 -8.05
CA PHE A 561 13.55 13.84 -8.49
C PHE A 561 13.19 13.96 -9.95
N HIS A 562 12.80 12.83 -10.54
CA HIS A 562 12.37 12.79 -11.93
C HIS A 562 10.87 12.82 -12.03
N VAL A 563 10.36 13.59 -13.00
CA VAL A 563 9.01 13.48 -13.52
C VAL A 563 9.10 12.75 -14.87
N TRP A 564 8.25 11.75 -15.08
CA TRP A 564 8.21 10.97 -16.30
C TRP A 564 6.78 10.69 -16.77
N THR A 565 6.60 10.47 -18.06
CA THR A 565 5.30 10.16 -18.68
C THR A 565 5.49 9.41 -20.00
N TYR A 566 4.39 8.91 -20.58
CA TYR A 566 4.31 8.48 -21.97
C TYR A 566 3.59 9.52 -22.82
N ALA A 567 4.12 9.84 -23.99
CA ALA A 567 3.47 10.74 -24.94
C ALA A 567 3.47 10.14 -26.35
N TYR A 568 2.38 10.33 -27.09
CA TYR A 568 2.26 9.86 -28.46
C TYR A 568 1.35 10.76 -29.29
N ASP A 569 1.68 10.88 -30.57
CA ASP A 569 0.80 11.47 -31.57
C ASP A 569 1.01 10.81 -32.94
N VAL A 570 -0.06 10.53 -33.68
CA VAL A 570 -0.03 9.91 -35.02
C VAL A 570 0.76 10.77 -36.02
N SER A 571 0.67 12.09 -35.93
CA SER A 571 1.43 13.03 -36.75
C SER A 571 2.87 13.25 -36.24
N GLY A 572 3.23 12.65 -35.09
CA GLY A 572 4.53 12.76 -34.45
C GLY A 572 4.65 13.97 -33.53
N LEU A 573 5.51 13.87 -32.50
CA LEU A 573 5.69 14.90 -31.48
C LEU A 573 6.73 15.96 -31.86
N ALA A 574 6.39 17.25 -31.72
CA ALA A 574 7.31 18.37 -31.90
C ALA A 574 8.08 18.72 -30.63
N SER A 575 7.41 18.80 -29.47
CA SER A 575 8.07 19.09 -28.18
C SER A 575 7.34 18.45 -27.00
N VAL A 576 8.10 18.13 -25.95
CA VAL A 576 7.59 17.64 -24.66
C VAL A 576 8.31 18.42 -23.56
N THR A 577 7.56 19.18 -22.77
CA THR A 577 8.14 20.13 -21.80
C THR A 577 7.50 19.93 -20.43
N LEU A 578 8.34 19.69 -19.42
CA LEU A 578 7.95 19.74 -18.02
C LEU A 578 7.87 21.20 -17.59
N LYS A 579 6.71 21.60 -17.08
CA LYS A 579 6.48 22.90 -16.47
C LYS A 579 6.38 22.70 -14.96
N TYR A 580 7.17 23.41 -14.18
CA TYR A 580 7.08 23.37 -12.71
C TYR A 580 7.22 24.77 -12.11
N ARG A 581 6.64 24.99 -10.93
CA ARG A 581 6.79 26.26 -10.19
C ARG A 581 6.82 25.99 -8.69
N ILE A 582 7.39 26.94 -7.97
CA ILE A 582 7.48 26.91 -6.51
C ILE A 582 6.27 27.64 -5.93
N ASP A 583 5.64 27.02 -4.96
CA ASP A 583 4.66 27.66 -4.09
C ASP A 583 5.36 28.51 -3.01
N ASN A 584 4.83 29.70 -2.72
CA ASN A 584 5.55 30.71 -1.95
C ASN A 584 5.52 30.46 -0.43
N ASP A 585 4.55 29.70 0.10
CA ASP A 585 4.40 29.46 1.54
C ASP A 585 4.47 27.97 1.94
N GLY A 586 4.61 27.09 0.95
CA GLY A 586 4.68 25.64 1.14
C GLY A 586 3.31 25.00 1.34
N TRP A 587 2.22 25.66 0.95
CA TRP A 587 0.86 25.29 1.31
C TRP A 587 -0.13 25.35 0.14
N ASN A 588 -0.92 24.28 -0.06
CA ASN A 588 -2.03 24.27 -1.03
C ASN A 588 -3.38 24.23 -0.28
N PRO A 589 -3.96 25.38 0.10
CA PRO A 589 -5.23 25.44 0.82
C PRO A 589 -6.42 25.14 -0.11
N VAL A 590 -7.40 24.37 0.37
CA VAL A 590 -8.65 24.09 -0.35
C VAL A 590 -9.51 25.35 -0.61
N GLU A 591 -9.22 26.45 0.09
CA GLU A 591 -9.85 27.76 -0.06
C GLU A 591 -9.27 28.59 -1.23
N SER A 592 -8.09 28.23 -1.73
CA SER A 592 -7.47 28.85 -2.91
C SER A 592 -7.50 27.91 -4.10
N ILE A 593 -7.28 28.48 -5.28
CA ILE A 593 -7.17 27.76 -6.56
C ILE A 593 -5.87 28.10 -7.31
N GLN A 594 -4.99 28.89 -6.70
CA GLN A 594 -3.82 29.41 -7.41
C GLN A 594 -2.85 28.29 -7.77
N ASN A 595 -2.61 27.35 -6.86
CA ASN A 595 -1.85 26.12 -7.12
C ASN A 595 -2.49 25.24 -8.21
N ASP A 596 -3.81 25.24 -8.30
CA ASP A 596 -4.55 24.35 -9.19
C ASP A 596 -4.76 24.90 -10.61
N THR A 597 -4.35 26.14 -10.91
CA THR A 597 -4.54 26.77 -12.23
C THR A 597 -3.23 27.08 -12.95
N TYR A 598 -3.23 26.95 -14.28
CA TYR A 598 -2.08 27.32 -15.10
C TYR A 598 -1.77 28.82 -15.01
N ALA A 599 -2.80 29.66 -14.86
CA ALA A 599 -2.64 31.10 -14.69
C ALA A 599 -1.93 31.47 -13.37
N GLY A 600 -2.13 30.69 -12.31
CA GLY A 600 -1.56 30.95 -10.99
C GLY A 600 -2.09 32.23 -10.34
N GLY A 601 -1.25 32.83 -9.49
CA GLY A 601 -1.51 34.10 -8.84
C GLY A 601 -0.36 34.50 -7.91
N SER A 602 -0.63 35.31 -6.88
CA SER A 602 0.39 35.77 -5.93
C SER A 602 0.92 34.69 -4.96
N GLU A 603 0.23 33.56 -4.82
CA GLU A 603 0.64 32.45 -3.94
C GLU A 603 1.75 31.58 -4.56
N VAL A 604 1.94 31.67 -5.88
CA VAL A 604 2.87 30.81 -6.62
C VAL A 604 3.84 31.62 -7.47
N GLY A 605 5.04 31.09 -7.69
CA GLY A 605 6.03 31.66 -8.60
C GLY A 605 5.66 31.49 -10.09
N PRO A 606 6.46 32.07 -11.00
CA PRO A 606 6.29 31.82 -12.43
C PRO A 606 6.64 30.38 -12.80
N TRP A 607 6.03 29.85 -13.86
CA TRP A 607 6.41 28.56 -14.43
C TRP A 607 7.85 28.57 -14.95
N GLN A 608 8.60 27.57 -14.53
CA GLN A 608 9.90 27.18 -15.05
C GLN A 608 9.71 26.03 -16.04
N GLU A 609 10.61 25.92 -17.02
CA GLU A 609 10.48 24.97 -18.12
C GLU A 609 11.72 24.09 -18.23
N ILE A 610 11.51 22.78 -18.38
CA ILE A 610 12.55 21.80 -18.65
C ILE A 610 12.12 20.99 -19.86
N GLU A 611 12.91 21.02 -20.94
CA GLU A 611 12.71 20.10 -22.06
C GLU A 611 12.93 18.66 -21.60
N MET A 612 11.97 17.79 -21.88
CA MET A 612 12.04 16.39 -21.44
C MET A 612 12.88 15.56 -22.42
N ASN A 613 13.71 14.68 -21.87
CA ASN A 613 14.35 13.64 -22.67
C ASN A 613 13.27 12.71 -23.20
N ARG A 614 13.23 12.53 -24.52
CA ARG A 614 12.30 11.64 -25.22
C ARG A 614 13.05 10.44 -25.77
N ARG A 615 12.55 9.24 -25.49
CA ARG A 615 13.10 8.00 -26.06
C ARG A 615 11.99 6.97 -26.32
N PRO A 616 12.18 6.09 -27.31
CA PRO A 616 11.31 4.92 -27.45
C PRO A 616 11.30 4.08 -26.16
N MET A 617 10.14 3.54 -25.82
CA MET A 617 10.03 2.56 -24.74
C MET A 617 10.98 1.38 -24.98
N ALA A 618 11.58 0.86 -23.91
CA ALA A 618 12.50 -0.27 -23.99
C ALA A 618 11.87 -1.47 -24.73
N ALA A 619 12.71 -2.24 -25.42
CA ALA A 619 12.27 -3.40 -26.18
C ALA A 619 11.68 -4.47 -25.27
N ASP A 620 10.64 -5.16 -25.74
CA ASP A 620 9.97 -6.20 -24.99
C ASP A 620 10.96 -7.37 -24.75
N PRO A 621 11.09 -7.89 -23.52
CA PRO A 621 12.09 -8.89 -23.19
C PRO A 621 11.77 -10.23 -23.89
N THR A 622 12.81 -10.91 -24.39
CA THR A 622 12.68 -12.21 -25.06
C THR A 622 13.18 -13.39 -24.22
N GLY A 623 13.65 -13.13 -23.00
CA GLY A 623 14.30 -14.12 -22.12
C GLY A 623 13.63 -14.31 -20.76
N ASP A 624 12.45 -13.71 -20.56
CA ASP A 624 11.65 -13.91 -19.35
C ASP A 624 10.78 -15.17 -19.52
N GLY A 625 10.85 -16.10 -18.57
CA GLY A 625 10.13 -17.38 -18.64
C GLY A 625 8.64 -17.28 -18.33
N GLU A 626 8.19 -16.16 -17.74
CA GLU A 626 6.79 -15.90 -17.40
C GLU A 626 6.06 -15.12 -18.49
N LEU A 627 6.79 -14.52 -19.46
CA LEU A 627 6.21 -13.66 -20.49
C LEU A 627 6.30 -14.31 -21.88
N ASN A 628 5.23 -14.20 -22.67
CA ASN A 628 5.24 -14.57 -24.07
C ASN A 628 4.46 -13.57 -24.94
N PHE A 629 5.16 -12.57 -25.47
CA PHE A 629 4.58 -11.59 -26.41
C PHE A 629 4.40 -12.15 -27.83
N PHE A 630 3.53 -13.14 -28.00
CA PHE A 630 3.16 -13.68 -29.32
C PHE A 630 2.27 -12.73 -30.14
N ILE A 631 1.73 -11.68 -29.51
CA ILE A 631 1.10 -10.53 -30.17
C ILE A 631 1.88 -9.28 -29.77
N LEU A 632 2.59 -8.69 -30.74
CA LEU A 632 3.31 -7.43 -30.58
C LEU A 632 2.38 -6.24 -30.89
N PRO A 633 2.60 -5.07 -30.28
CA PRO A 633 1.75 -3.91 -30.48
C PRO A 633 2.14 -3.19 -31.77
N GLU A 634 1.15 -2.63 -32.47
CA GLU A 634 1.34 -1.81 -33.68
C GLU A 634 2.02 -0.48 -33.33
N ALA A 635 1.75 0.06 -32.14
CA ALA A 635 2.33 1.33 -31.67
C ALA A 635 2.64 1.30 -30.17
N LYS A 636 3.69 2.03 -29.77
CA LYS A 636 4.07 2.33 -28.38
C LYS A 636 4.38 3.82 -28.26
N ALA A 637 3.91 4.43 -27.18
CA ALA A 637 4.25 5.80 -26.83
C ALA A 637 5.72 5.93 -26.40
N ASP A 638 6.32 7.10 -26.62
CA ASP A 638 7.68 7.39 -26.18
C ASP A 638 7.69 7.65 -24.67
N LEU A 639 8.72 7.14 -23.98
CA LEU A 639 9.03 7.50 -22.60
C LEU A 639 9.66 8.90 -22.60
N CYS A 640 9.04 9.82 -21.87
CA CYS A 640 9.48 11.20 -21.70
C CYS A 640 9.82 11.46 -20.24
N TYR A 641 10.98 12.06 -19.93
CA TYR A 641 11.37 12.33 -18.54
C TYR A 641 12.28 13.56 -18.38
N ALA A 642 12.17 14.23 -17.25
CA ALA A 642 13.05 15.34 -16.83
C ALA A 642 13.26 15.31 -15.32
N GLU A 643 14.40 15.84 -14.88
CA GLU A 643 14.78 15.92 -13.46
C GLU A 643 14.59 17.35 -12.95
N ILE A 644 13.89 17.50 -11.82
CA ILE A 644 13.86 18.74 -11.05
C ILE A 644 14.95 18.63 -9.98
N THR A 645 15.84 19.62 -9.93
CA THR A 645 17.01 19.61 -9.05
C THR A 645 17.10 20.85 -8.17
N GLY A 646 17.80 20.72 -7.03
CA GLY A 646 18.15 21.81 -6.14
C GLY A 646 17.00 22.37 -5.29
N GLN A 647 15.83 21.73 -5.34
CA GLN A 647 14.65 22.14 -4.57
C GLN A 647 14.66 21.44 -3.20
N LYS A 648 14.38 22.19 -2.13
CA LYS A 648 14.35 21.69 -0.75
C LYS A 648 13.39 22.53 0.07
N ASP A 649 12.63 21.87 0.93
CA ASP A 649 11.65 22.48 1.84
C ASP A 649 10.62 23.37 1.15
N VAL A 650 10.16 22.92 -0.02
CA VAL A 650 9.23 23.67 -0.87
C VAL A 650 8.14 22.77 -1.40
N LEU A 651 6.96 23.35 -1.59
CA LEU A 651 5.90 22.75 -2.38
C LEU A 651 6.08 23.14 -3.86
N ILE A 652 5.95 22.16 -4.74
CA ILE A 652 6.08 22.31 -6.18
C ILE A 652 4.78 21.89 -6.86
N ASP A 653 4.27 22.76 -7.72
CA ASP A 653 3.27 22.41 -8.72
C ASP A 653 3.96 22.02 -10.03
N TYR A 654 3.50 20.98 -10.71
CA TYR A 654 4.04 20.59 -12.01
C TYR A 654 2.99 20.00 -12.97
N TYR A 655 3.23 20.17 -14.27
CA TYR A 655 2.48 19.51 -15.35
C TYR A 655 3.38 19.32 -16.59
N VAL A 656 2.93 18.51 -17.55
CA VAL A 656 3.62 18.32 -18.83
C VAL A 656 2.80 18.97 -19.96
N GLU A 657 3.46 19.76 -20.80
CA GLU A 657 2.93 20.33 -22.04
C GLU A 657 3.55 19.60 -23.23
N VAL A 658 2.70 19.12 -24.14
CA VAL A 658 3.12 18.37 -25.33
C VAL A 658 2.53 19.02 -26.56
N VAL A 659 3.37 19.19 -27.59
CA VAL A 659 2.99 19.75 -28.88
C VAL A 659 3.30 18.74 -29.97
N ASP A 660 2.34 18.47 -30.85
CA ASP A 660 2.55 17.62 -32.03
C ASP A 660 3.21 18.39 -33.19
N SER A 661 3.49 17.68 -34.29
CA SER A 661 4.07 18.25 -35.52
C SER A 661 3.10 19.12 -36.33
N LYS A 662 1.85 19.26 -35.87
CA LYS A 662 0.78 20.07 -36.48
C LYS A 662 0.45 21.32 -35.66
N GLY A 663 1.01 21.45 -34.46
CA GLY A 663 0.79 22.55 -33.54
C GLY A 663 -0.38 22.33 -32.57
N ASN A 664 -0.97 21.14 -32.50
CA ASN A 664 -1.94 20.81 -31.46
C ASN A 664 -1.22 20.64 -30.12
N VAL A 665 -1.83 21.18 -29.06
CA VAL A 665 -1.23 21.23 -27.72
C VAL A 665 -2.08 20.47 -26.72
N PHE A 666 -1.44 19.64 -25.91
CA PHE A 666 -2.05 19.02 -24.74
C PHE A 666 -1.30 19.43 -23.47
N ARG A 667 -2.04 19.74 -22.40
CA ARG A 667 -1.50 19.98 -21.05
C ARG A 667 -2.10 18.98 -20.08
N THR A 668 -1.26 18.30 -19.32
CA THR A 668 -1.73 17.39 -18.27
C THR A 668 -2.33 18.18 -17.10
N PRO A 669 -3.23 17.57 -16.30
CA PRO A 669 -3.60 18.15 -15.00
C PRO A 669 -2.36 18.51 -14.16
N ILE A 670 -2.48 19.55 -13.34
CA ILE A 670 -1.44 19.93 -12.38
C ILE A 670 -1.38 18.88 -11.27
N GLN A 671 -0.15 18.56 -10.84
CA GLN A 671 0.14 17.73 -9.69
C GLN A 671 1.04 18.49 -8.71
N HIS A 672 1.02 18.08 -7.45
CA HIS A 672 1.72 18.75 -6.37
C HIS A 672 2.67 17.77 -5.67
N VAL A 673 3.82 18.27 -5.24
CA VAL A 673 4.78 17.51 -4.44
C VAL A 673 5.52 18.44 -3.49
N TYR A 674 5.55 18.07 -2.21
CA TYR A 674 6.45 18.67 -1.25
C TYR A 674 7.80 17.98 -1.32
N VAL A 675 8.86 18.77 -1.46
CA VAL A 675 10.24 18.30 -1.50
C VAL A 675 10.89 18.53 -0.15
N GLY A 676 11.25 17.46 0.55
CA GLY A 676 11.93 17.53 1.84
C GLY A 676 13.39 17.99 1.74
N ASN A 677 13.99 18.26 2.90
CA ASN A 677 15.35 18.83 3.01
C ASN A 677 16.49 17.89 2.58
N GLY A 678 16.23 16.59 2.38
CA GLY A 678 17.20 15.65 1.85
C GLY A 678 18.17 15.05 2.87
N ASP A 679 17.95 15.28 4.16
CA ASP A 679 18.69 14.66 5.27
C ASP A 679 17.80 13.72 6.10
N GLY A 680 16.93 12.96 5.41
CA GLY A 680 16.12 11.93 6.04
C GLY A 680 15.31 12.44 7.22
N ASP A 681 14.46 13.44 6.98
CA ASP A 681 13.50 13.96 7.95
C ASP A 681 12.85 12.76 8.64
N THR A 682 13.26 12.52 9.88
CA THR A 682 12.83 11.37 10.65
C THR A 682 11.40 11.67 11.03
N GLY A 683 10.47 11.34 10.14
CA GLY A 683 9.04 11.38 10.41
C GLY A 683 8.77 10.75 11.77
N GLY A 684 8.47 11.62 12.73
CA GLY A 684 8.32 11.35 14.14
C GLY A 684 8.24 12.70 14.84
N GLY A 685 7.02 13.14 15.15
CA GLY A 685 6.82 14.36 15.94
C GLY A 685 7.71 14.32 17.18
N THR A 686 8.41 15.42 17.44
CA THR A 686 9.24 15.57 18.65
C THR A 686 8.30 15.57 19.85
N GLY A 687 8.22 14.42 20.54
CA GLY A 687 7.41 14.18 21.74
C GLY A 687 7.85 15.00 22.95
N GLY A 688 7.86 16.33 22.84
CA GLY A 688 8.07 17.25 23.96
C GLY A 688 9.52 17.39 24.44
N VAL A 689 10.51 16.86 23.71
CA VAL A 689 11.95 16.94 24.04
C VAL A 689 12.67 17.90 23.09
N SER A 690 13.47 18.81 23.64
CA SER A 690 14.28 19.78 22.88
C SER A 690 15.61 20.07 23.59
N TRP A 691 16.57 20.69 22.90
CA TRP A 691 17.83 21.12 23.52
C TRP A 691 18.35 22.45 22.97
N SER A 692 19.19 23.13 23.75
CA SER A 692 19.86 24.37 23.35
C SER A 692 21.32 24.37 23.82
N PRO A 693 22.29 24.84 23.01
CA PRO A 693 22.11 25.29 21.61
C PRO A 693 21.76 24.14 20.67
N GLU A 694 21.08 24.44 19.56
CA GLU A 694 20.63 23.44 18.57
C GLU A 694 21.80 22.70 17.91
N VAL A 695 22.90 23.43 17.65
CA VAL A 695 24.16 22.90 17.10
C VAL A 695 25.30 23.11 18.12
N PRO A 696 25.41 22.24 19.14
CA PRO A 696 26.42 22.39 20.18
C PRO A 696 27.83 22.02 19.68
N ASN A 697 28.82 22.66 20.29
CA ASN A 697 30.24 22.32 20.16
C ASN A 697 30.80 21.81 21.49
N GLN A 698 32.06 21.37 21.49
CA GLN A 698 32.74 20.84 22.68
C GLN A 698 32.70 21.78 23.90
N ASP A 699 32.61 23.09 23.70
CA ASP A 699 32.62 24.10 24.77
C ASP A 699 31.20 24.52 25.19
N SER A 700 30.17 23.94 24.57
CA SER A 700 28.77 24.25 24.85
C SER A 700 28.28 23.59 26.13
N LEU A 701 27.54 24.35 26.94
CA LEU A 701 26.63 23.81 27.95
C LEU A 701 25.29 23.51 27.27
N ILE A 702 24.89 22.25 27.24
CA ILE A 702 23.69 21.79 26.53
C ILE A 702 22.56 21.64 27.53
N VAL A 703 21.52 22.44 27.38
CA VAL A 703 20.30 22.36 28.18
C VAL A 703 19.28 21.51 27.44
N ILE A 704 19.00 20.31 27.94
CA ILE A 704 17.96 19.40 27.44
C ILE A 704 16.68 19.69 28.22
N THR A 705 15.60 20.00 27.51
CA THR A 705 14.27 20.27 28.08
C THR A 705 13.31 19.14 27.70
N CYS A 706 12.49 18.71 28.65
CA CYS A 706 11.43 17.73 28.41
C CYS A 706 10.12 18.22 29.06
N THR A 707 9.08 18.42 28.23
CA THR A 707 7.77 18.93 28.68
C THR A 707 6.93 17.87 29.40
N THR A 708 7.20 16.59 29.17
CA THR A 708 6.50 15.44 29.78
C THR A 708 7.21 14.90 31.03
N ALA A 709 8.41 15.39 31.34
CA ALA A 709 9.16 14.98 32.52
C ALA A 709 8.48 15.40 33.83
N THR A 710 8.82 14.68 34.89
CA THR A 710 8.33 14.90 36.26
C THR A 710 9.51 14.84 37.25
N ALA A 711 9.23 15.05 38.54
CA ALA A 711 10.25 14.97 39.59
C ALA A 711 10.94 13.59 39.70
N SER A 712 10.33 12.52 39.20
CA SER A 712 10.93 11.18 39.15
C SER A 712 11.70 10.89 37.87
N SER A 713 11.64 11.79 36.88
CA SER A 713 12.24 11.58 35.56
C SER A 713 13.75 11.78 35.59
N LYS A 714 14.47 10.94 34.85
CA LYS A 714 15.92 10.98 34.71
C LYS A 714 16.30 10.88 33.23
N LEU A 715 17.33 11.63 32.84
CA LEU A 715 18.00 11.46 31.58
C LEU A 715 18.88 10.21 31.68
N HIS A 716 18.62 9.19 30.88
CA HIS A 716 19.46 7.99 30.80
C HIS A 716 20.32 8.09 29.55
N TRP A 717 21.63 8.33 29.72
CA TRP A 717 22.47 8.83 28.64
C TRP A 717 23.89 8.24 28.64
N GLY A 718 24.52 8.33 27.47
CA GLY A 718 25.94 8.06 27.27
C GLY A 718 26.50 8.89 26.11
N VAL A 719 27.78 8.71 25.79
CA VAL A 719 28.45 9.45 24.72
C VAL A 719 28.92 8.52 23.60
N ASN A 720 29.05 9.06 22.39
CA ASN A 720 29.62 8.42 21.21
C ASN A 720 28.97 7.06 20.86
N GLY A 721 27.66 6.95 21.04
CA GLY A 721 26.91 5.74 20.78
C GLY A 721 26.99 5.28 19.32
N VAL A 722 27.26 3.99 19.13
CA VAL A 722 27.25 3.32 17.82
C VAL A 722 26.48 2.01 17.98
N GLY A 723 25.44 1.80 17.19
CA GLY A 723 24.65 0.55 17.21
C GLY A 723 24.01 0.23 18.58
N GLY A 724 23.49 1.23 19.30
CA GLY A 724 22.86 1.05 20.62
C GLY A 724 23.83 0.83 21.78
N SER A 725 25.14 0.72 21.52
CA SER A 725 26.18 0.67 22.55
C SER A 725 26.73 2.05 22.82
N TRP A 726 26.56 2.55 24.04
CA TRP A 726 27.04 3.86 24.46
C TRP A 726 28.40 3.74 25.15
N THR A 727 29.18 4.82 25.17
CA THR A 727 30.39 4.92 25.98
C THR A 727 30.06 5.67 27.27
N THR A 728 30.56 5.18 28.41
CA THR A 728 30.36 5.83 29.70
C THR A 728 30.99 7.23 29.69
N PRO A 729 30.22 8.31 29.94
CA PRO A 729 30.75 9.66 30.01
C PRO A 729 31.85 9.79 31.07
N TYR A 730 32.93 10.49 30.74
CA TYR A 730 34.05 10.77 31.63
C TYR A 730 33.56 11.50 32.89
N MET A 731 34.21 11.28 34.03
CA MET A 731 33.70 11.78 35.31
C MET A 731 33.52 13.30 35.35
N ALA A 732 34.32 14.05 34.59
CA ALA A 732 34.22 15.51 34.52
C ALA A 732 32.98 16.01 33.76
N TYR A 733 32.30 15.15 32.97
CA TYR A 733 31.09 15.51 32.23
C TYR A 733 29.80 15.22 33.00
N ARG A 734 29.89 14.66 34.21
CA ARG A 734 28.73 14.16 34.97
C ARG A 734 28.21 15.25 35.91
N PRO A 735 27.01 15.81 35.70
CA PRO A 735 26.42 16.78 36.61
C PRO A 735 26.12 16.15 37.99
N GLU A 736 25.89 17.00 38.98
CA GLU A 736 25.50 16.58 40.32
C GLU A 736 24.25 15.67 40.30
N GLY A 737 24.25 14.63 41.13
CA GLY A 737 23.15 13.65 41.17
C GLY A 737 23.22 12.55 40.11
N THR A 738 24.23 12.54 39.24
CA THR A 738 24.41 11.48 38.23
C THR A 738 24.82 10.15 38.86
N THR A 739 24.08 9.08 38.56
CA THR A 739 24.33 7.71 39.05
C THR A 739 24.62 6.74 37.91
N ALA A 740 25.46 5.73 38.15
CA ALA A 740 25.72 4.68 37.17
C ALA A 740 24.57 3.67 37.09
N THR A 741 24.34 3.11 35.89
CA THR A 741 23.39 2.01 35.67
C THR A 741 24.12 0.72 35.27
N THR A 742 23.39 -0.36 35.04
CA THR A 742 23.94 -1.56 34.40
C THR A 742 24.33 -1.21 32.95
N GLY A 743 25.57 -1.51 32.56
CA GLY A 743 26.12 -1.14 31.24
C GLY A 743 26.87 0.19 31.25
N SER A 744 26.97 0.83 30.08
CA SER A 744 27.77 2.05 29.86
C SER A 744 26.99 3.35 29.98
N ALA A 745 25.72 3.29 30.38
CA ALA A 745 24.86 4.45 30.54
C ALA A 745 24.94 5.04 31.96
N LEU A 746 24.56 6.31 32.07
CA LEU A 746 24.41 7.03 33.32
C LEU A 746 23.00 7.61 33.42
N GLU A 747 22.52 7.81 34.64
CA GLU A 747 21.26 8.50 34.89
C GLU A 747 21.50 9.83 35.60
N THR A 748 20.98 10.92 35.05
CA THR A 748 21.02 12.26 35.65
C THR A 748 19.59 12.76 35.90
N PRO A 749 19.22 13.18 37.13
CA PRO A 749 17.86 13.62 37.43
C PRO A 749 17.52 14.94 36.74
N PHE A 750 16.28 15.07 36.28
CA PHE A 750 15.76 16.35 35.79
C PHE A 750 15.53 17.32 36.95
N VAL A 751 15.84 18.59 36.74
CA VAL A 751 15.60 19.68 37.69
C VAL A 751 14.55 20.63 37.11
N LYS A 752 13.60 21.06 37.95
CA LYS A 752 12.59 22.04 37.53
C LYS A 752 13.17 23.45 37.53
N VAL A 753 13.15 24.10 36.38
CA VAL A 753 13.59 25.50 36.17
C VAL A 753 12.42 26.28 35.57
N GLY A 754 11.80 27.15 36.37
CA GLY A 754 10.52 27.77 36.01
C GLY A 754 9.42 26.71 35.87
N ASP A 755 8.74 26.67 34.73
CA ASP A 755 7.70 25.68 34.41
C ASP A 755 8.22 24.48 33.59
N GLN A 756 9.53 24.40 33.33
CA GLN A 756 10.14 23.36 32.50
C GLN A 756 11.04 22.44 33.31
N TRP A 757 11.15 21.18 32.89
CA TRP A 757 12.11 20.21 33.44
C TRP A 757 13.34 20.13 32.55
N GLN A 758 14.52 20.32 33.15
CA GLN A 758 15.77 20.43 32.42
C GLN A 758 16.90 19.55 32.98
N VAL A 759 17.80 19.12 32.10
CA VAL A 759 19.14 18.61 32.44
C VAL A 759 20.18 19.39 31.65
N THR A 760 21.24 19.84 32.32
CA THR A 760 22.37 20.51 31.66
C THR A 760 23.56 19.57 31.60
N LEU A 761 24.09 19.34 30.39
CA LEU A 761 25.28 18.53 30.13
C LEU A 761 26.43 19.38 29.54
N GLY A 762 27.65 18.88 29.67
CA GLY A 762 28.85 19.55 29.15
C GLY A 762 29.48 20.57 30.13
N PRO A 763 30.48 21.36 29.69
CA PRO A 763 31.08 21.29 28.36
C PRO A 763 31.84 19.98 28.15
N PHE A 764 31.80 19.47 26.91
CA PHE A 764 32.46 18.23 26.49
C PHE A 764 33.88 18.47 25.95
N ASN A 765 34.68 19.27 26.68
CA ASN A 765 35.98 19.76 26.25
C ASN A 765 37.19 19.11 26.96
N ASN A 766 36.99 17.94 27.56
CA ASN A 766 38.06 17.24 28.27
C ASN A 766 38.87 16.34 27.32
N ALA A 767 40.18 16.56 27.27
CA ALA A 767 41.10 15.78 26.43
C ALA A 767 41.14 14.28 26.76
N ALA A 768 40.69 13.85 27.95
CA ALA A 768 40.63 12.45 28.34
C ALA A 768 39.50 11.66 27.64
N GLN A 769 38.48 12.33 27.11
CA GLN A 769 37.41 11.69 26.34
C GLN A 769 36.82 12.67 25.33
N LYS A 770 37.16 12.47 24.05
CA LYS A 770 36.53 13.18 22.94
C LYS A 770 35.07 12.74 22.81
N VAL A 771 34.14 13.70 22.73
CA VAL A 771 32.70 13.44 22.55
C VAL A 771 32.26 14.04 21.22
N SER A 772 31.77 13.19 20.32
CA SER A 772 31.19 13.54 19.03
C SER A 772 29.66 13.50 19.04
N ALA A 773 29.05 12.80 20.00
CA ALA A 773 27.61 12.81 20.21
C ALA A 773 27.23 12.44 21.64
N VAL A 774 26.10 12.97 22.11
CA VAL A 774 25.38 12.51 23.30
C VAL A 774 24.18 11.71 22.83
N ASN A 775 24.00 10.49 23.34
CA ASN A 775 22.83 9.65 23.05
C ASN A 775 22.07 9.44 24.35
N PHE A 776 20.74 9.56 24.34
CA PHE A 776 19.95 9.48 25.55
C PHE A 776 18.50 9.02 25.32
N VAL A 777 17.89 8.54 26.39
CA VAL A 777 16.45 8.30 26.53
C VAL A 777 15.98 8.93 27.84
N ILE A 778 14.68 9.09 28.01
CA ILE A 778 14.10 9.63 29.25
C ILE A 778 13.44 8.49 30.02
N ASN A 779 13.94 8.23 31.23
CA ASN A 779 13.33 7.30 32.18
C ASN A 779 12.35 8.07 33.06
N HIS A 780 11.04 7.85 32.92
CA HIS A 780 10.03 8.50 33.77
C HIS A 780 9.82 7.78 35.13
N GLY A 781 10.46 6.62 35.32
CA GLY A 781 10.24 5.71 36.44
C GLY A 781 9.28 4.57 36.09
N ASN A 782 9.22 3.53 36.94
CA ASN A 782 8.30 2.38 36.80
C ASN A 782 8.33 1.68 35.42
N ASN A 783 9.53 1.49 34.83
CA ASN A 783 9.72 0.94 33.49
C ASN A 783 9.02 1.73 32.36
N THR A 784 8.71 3.01 32.57
CA THR A 784 8.19 3.88 31.52
C THR A 784 9.35 4.68 30.93
N TRP A 785 9.56 4.51 29.62
CA TRP A 785 10.69 5.09 28.90
C TRP A 785 10.19 5.85 27.67
N ASP A 786 10.73 7.04 27.46
CA ASP A 786 10.68 7.72 26.17
C ASP A 786 12.04 7.53 25.48
N ASN A 787 12.06 6.61 24.52
CA ASN A 787 13.24 6.26 23.73
C ASN A 787 13.12 6.71 22.27
N ASN A 788 12.35 7.77 22.00
CA ASN A 788 12.18 8.29 20.64
C ASN A 788 11.74 7.20 19.64
N ASN A 789 10.72 6.43 20.01
CA ASN A 789 10.20 5.30 19.22
C ASN A 789 11.27 4.25 18.84
N GLY A 790 12.19 3.97 19.75
CA GLY A 790 13.26 2.98 19.60
C GLY A 790 14.51 3.47 18.85
N GLN A 791 14.63 4.78 18.59
CA GLN A 791 15.82 5.37 17.94
C GLN A 791 16.81 6.00 18.92
N ASP A 792 16.41 6.17 20.19
CA ASP A 792 17.05 7.05 21.17
C ASP A 792 17.17 8.50 20.64
N TYR A 793 17.34 9.46 21.54
CA TYR A 793 17.66 10.83 21.16
C TYR A 793 19.17 10.96 20.94
N LYS A 794 19.57 11.77 19.96
CA LYS A 794 20.99 12.01 19.64
C LYS A 794 21.28 13.49 19.42
N ILE A 795 22.25 14.02 20.16
CA ILE A 795 22.78 15.37 20.00
C ILE A 795 24.19 15.27 19.44
N ASN A 796 24.43 15.79 18.23
CA ASN A 796 25.76 15.83 17.64
C ASN A 796 26.58 16.97 18.26
N ILE A 797 27.84 16.69 18.61
CA ILE A 797 28.78 17.66 19.19
C ILE A 797 29.89 17.91 18.18
N SER A 798 30.00 19.16 17.70
CA SER A 798 31.17 19.56 16.90
C SER A 798 32.40 19.70 17.79
N ASN A 799 33.47 18.94 17.50
CA ASN A 799 34.61 18.79 18.40
C ASN A 799 35.95 18.94 17.65
N ASN A 800 36.80 19.85 18.13
CA ASN A 800 38.14 20.17 17.60
C ASN A 800 39.27 19.67 18.54
N LEU A 801 38.95 18.87 19.56
CA LEU A 801 39.96 18.25 20.41
C LEU A 801 40.84 17.29 19.58
N PRO A 802 42.16 17.30 19.79
CA PRO A 802 43.03 16.29 19.22
C PRO A 802 42.57 14.91 19.67
N ASP A 803 42.66 13.92 18.78
CA ASP A 803 42.27 12.56 19.14
C ASP A 803 43.07 12.10 20.36
N PRO A 804 42.41 11.58 21.41
CA PRO A 804 43.11 11.04 22.56
C PRO A 804 44.07 9.94 22.07
N GLU A 805 45.31 9.99 22.54
CA GLU A 805 46.35 9.02 22.20
C GLU A 805 45.79 7.59 22.36
N PRO A 806 45.86 6.74 21.32
CA PRO A 806 45.04 5.54 21.22
C PRO A 806 45.31 4.59 22.39
N GLN A 807 44.29 4.36 23.20
CA GLN A 807 44.24 3.24 24.15
C GLN A 807 43.38 2.10 23.55
N PRO A 808 43.76 0.83 23.76
CA PRO A 808 43.33 -0.28 22.90
C PRO A 808 41.95 -0.82 23.29
N GLY A 809 41.01 -0.86 22.34
CA GLY A 809 39.81 -1.71 22.45
C GLY A 809 40.17 -3.19 22.29
N GLY A 810 39.46 -4.07 23.00
CA GLY A 810 39.71 -5.51 23.02
C GLY A 810 39.83 -6.17 21.62
N ILE A 811 40.65 -7.22 21.53
CA ILE A 811 40.90 -7.94 20.26
C ILE A 811 39.59 -8.57 19.76
N THR A 812 39.21 -8.30 18.51
CA THR A 812 38.10 -8.99 17.83
C THR A 812 38.63 -9.95 16.77
N VAL A 813 38.27 -11.22 16.88
CA VAL A 813 38.56 -12.22 15.84
C VAL A 813 37.30 -12.51 15.05
N SER A 814 37.40 -12.52 13.72
CA SER A 814 36.30 -12.96 12.85
C SER A 814 36.74 -14.08 11.92
N PHE A 815 35.82 -14.97 11.58
CA PHE A 815 36.07 -16.10 10.70
C PHE A 815 34.95 -16.29 9.67
N LYS A 816 35.32 -16.46 8.40
CA LYS A 816 34.39 -16.82 7.34
C LYS A 816 34.23 -18.34 7.29
N ARG A 817 33.04 -18.81 7.61
CA ARG A 817 32.69 -20.23 7.66
C ARG A 817 32.87 -20.91 6.28
N PRO A 818 33.51 -22.08 6.20
CA PRO A 818 33.57 -22.90 4.99
C PRO A 818 32.18 -23.33 4.49
N GLY A 819 31.99 -23.40 3.17
CA GLY A 819 30.68 -23.72 2.58
C GLY A 819 30.18 -25.15 2.87
N ASP A 820 31.09 -26.10 3.10
CA ASP A 820 30.79 -27.49 3.45
C ASP A 820 30.35 -27.67 4.91
N TRP A 821 30.37 -26.60 5.71
CA TRP A 821 29.83 -26.64 7.08
C TRP A 821 28.31 -26.52 7.13
N GLY A 822 27.67 -26.25 5.99
CA GLY A 822 26.23 -26.07 5.91
C GLY A 822 25.77 -24.93 6.81
N THR A 823 24.75 -25.20 7.64
CA THR A 823 24.14 -24.23 8.56
C THR A 823 24.73 -24.22 9.97
N ALA A 824 25.75 -25.05 10.23
CA ALA A 824 26.39 -25.14 11.55
C ALA A 824 27.06 -23.82 11.97
N GLY A 825 26.88 -23.40 13.22
CA GLY A 825 27.57 -22.24 13.78
C GLY A 825 29.07 -22.49 14.00
N VAL A 826 29.84 -21.42 14.14
CA VAL A 826 31.30 -21.47 14.37
C VAL A 826 31.59 -21.38 15.87
N HIS A 827 32.33 -22.36 16.40
CA HIS A 827 32.84 -22.31 17.78
C HIS A 827 34.28 -21.81 17.80
N LEU A 828 34.60 -21.01 18.81
CA LEU A 828 35.90 -20.44 19.06
C LEU A 828 36.48 -20.99 20.35
N TRP A 829 37.64 -21.65 20.28
CA TRP A 829 38.50 -21.88 21.43
C TRP A 829 39.57 -20.81 21.51
N ALA A 830 39.95 -20.38 22.71
CA ALA A 830 40.96 -19.35 22.88
C ALA A 830 41.82 -19.58 24.14
N TRP A 831 43.11 -19.25 24.05
CA TRP A 831 44.06 -19.30 25.16
C TRP A 831 45.13 -18.20 25.00
N ASN A 832 45.79 -17.82 26.09
CA ASN A 832 46.94 -16.93 26.06
C ASN A 832 48.01 -17.40 27.06
N ALA A 833 49.03 -16.57 27.32
CA ALA A 833 50.10 -16.91 28.27
C ALA A 833 49.60 -17.13 29.72
N GLY A 834 48.42 -16.63 30.06
CA GLY A 834 47.75 -16.83 31.36
C GLY A 834 46.90 -18.09 31.46
N GLY A 835 46.78 -18.87 30.39
CA GLY A 835 45.97 -20.10 30.34
C GLY A 835 44.82 -20.02 29.33
N ASP A 836 43.91 -20.98 29.42
CA ASP A 836 42.72 -21.04 28.58
C ASP A 836 41.76 -19.89 28.92
N VAL A 837 41.20 -19.25 27.89
CA VAL A 837 40.26 -18.11 28.02
C VAL A 837 38.83 -18.62 28.22
N PHE A 838 38.53 -19.83 27.76
CA PHE A 838 37.22 -20.48 27.92
C PHE A 838 37.35 -21.75 28.76
N ASP A 839 36.28 -22.10 29.46
CA ASP A 839 36.34 -23.18 30.46
C ASP A 839 36.26 -24.60 29.87
N VAL A 840 35.64 -24.79 28.70
CA VAL A 840 35.38 -26.12 28.11
C VAL A 840 35.50 -26.13 26.57
N TRP A 841 36.29 -27.07 26.03
CA TRP A 841 36.39 -27.32 24.58
C TRP A 841 35.04 -27.80 24.00
N PRO A 842 34.55 -27.29 22.84
CA PRO A 842 35.25 -26.50 21.81
C PRO A 842 35.17 -24.97 21.93
N GLY A 843 34.77 -24.46 23.10
CA GLY A 843 34.69 -23.03 23.38
C GLY A 843 33.37 -22.38 23.01
N GLN A 844 33.38 -21.06 22.83
CA GLN A 844 32.17 -20.24 22.71
C GLN A 844 31.63 -20.23 21.27
N LEU A 845 30.30 -20.24 21.13
CA LEU A 845 29.64 -20.00 19.85
C LEU A 845 29.85 -18.54 19.44
N MET A 846 30.32 -18.31 18.21
CA MET A 846 30.58 -16.97 17.67
C MET A 846 29.29 -16.31 17.18
N ASN A 847 29.26 -14.97 17.18
CA ASN A 847 28.13 -14.19 16.69
C ASN A 847 28.09 -14.20 15.17
N ASP A 848 26.96 -14.58 14.57
CA ASP A 848 26.76 -14.50 13.11
C ASP A 848 26.61 -13.03 12.68
N MET A 849 27.40 -12.65 11.67
CA MET A 849 27.43 -11.31 11.08
C MET A 849 26.75 -11.27 9.70
N GLY A 850 26.17 -12.38 9.25
CA GLY A 850 25.68 -12.57 7.89
C GLY A 850 26.79 -12.88 6.89
N ASN A 851 26.43 -13.30 5.67
CA ASN A 851 27.36 -13.62 4.59
C ASN A 851 28.44 -14.67 4.96
N ASN A 852 28.09 -15.62 5.83
CA ASN A 852 28.97 -16.65 6.40
C ASN A 852 30.10 -16.11 7.32
N TRP A 853 30.02 -14.86 7.80
CA TRP A 853 30.99 -14.30 8.73
C TRP A 853 30.56 -14.45 10.18
N PHE A 854 31.49 -14.82 11.05
CA PHE A 854 31.26 -14.98 12.47
C PHE A 854 32.30 -14.19 13.26
N SER A 855 31.92 -13.55 14.38
CA SER A 855 32.86 -12.76 15.21
C SER A 855 32.76 -13.05 16.71
N TYR A 856 33.87 -12.79 17.39
CA TYR A 856 33.95 -12.75 18.84
C TYR A 856 34.93 -11.65 19.28
N THR A 857 34.49 -10.81 20.21
CA THR A 857 35.31 -9.73 20.80
C THR A 857 35.71 -10.12 22.21
N PHE A 858 37.02 -10.18 22.45
CA PHE A 858 37.56 -10.48 23.78
C PHE A 858 37.45 -9.27 24.71
N PRO A 859 37.33 -9.50 26.04
CA PRO A 859 37.44 -8.42 27.03
C PRO A 859 38.75 -7.64 26.87
N GLU A 860 38.74 -6.35 27.21
CA GLU A 860 39.89 -5.45 27.06
C GLU A 860 41.15 -5.90 27.81
N SER A 861 41.01 -6.76 28.83
CA SER A 861 42.13 -7.37 29.55
C SER A 861 42.94 -8.36 28.70
N ILE A 862 42.42 -8.83 27.56
CA ILE A 862 43.07 -9.77 26.66
C ILE A 862 43.77 -8.97 25.55
N THR A 863 45.06 -8.71 25.74
CA THR A 863 45.91 -7.94 24.81
C THR A 863 46.73 -8.83 23.85
N SER A 864 46.68 -10.14 24.05
CA SER A 864 47.20 -11.16 23.14
C SER A 864 46.41 -12.46 23.34
N VAL A 865 46.08 -13.14 22.25
CA VAL A 865 45.30 -14.37 22.27
C VAL A 865 45.70 -15.29 21.12
N ASN A 866 45.56 -16.59 21.35
CA ASN A 866 45.62 -17.64 20.34
C ASN A 866 44.24 -18.26 20.22
N VAL A 867 43.82 -18.67 19.02
CA VAL A 867 42.48 -19.21 18.79
C VAL A 867 42.45 -20.45 17.90
N ILE A 868 41.37 -21.22 18.02
CA ILE A 868 40.99 -22.27 17.08
C ILE A 868 39.52 -22.08 16.67
N PHE A 869 39.23 -22.13 15.37
CA PHE A 869 37.87 -22.14 14.84
C PHE A 869 37.41 -23.57 14.58
N SER A 870 36.22 -23.96 15.01
CA SER A 870 35.73 -25.33 14.82
C SER A 870 34.23 -25.43 14.52
N LYS A 871 33.85 -26.51 13.83
CA LYS A 871 32.45 -26.91 13.63
C LYS A 871 31.99 -27.76 14.81
N ASN A 872 31.95 -27.17 16.00
CA ASN A 872 31.69 -27.89 17.26
C ASN A 872 32.68 -29.07 17.45
N ALA A 873 33.95 -28.73 17.66
CA ALA A 873 35.12 -29.62 17.80
C ALA A 873 35.72 -30.20 16.51
N ASN A 874 34.94 -30.68 15.54
CA ASN A 874 35.49 -31.26 14.30
C ASN A 874 34.62 -30.95 13.06
N PRO A 875 35.23 -30.51 11.92
CA PRO A 875 36.64 -30.16 11.74
C PRO A 875 37.05 -28.90 12.51
N GLN A 876 38.36 -28.74 12.76
CA GLN A 876 38.94 -27.60 13.47
C GLN A 876 40.14 -26.99 12.72
N SER A 877 40.41 -25.71 12.93
CA SER A 877 41.61 -25.07 12.39
C SER A 877 42.87 -25.55 13.12
N VAL A 878 44.03 -25.38 12.48
CA VAL A 878 45.30 -25.33 13.21
C VAL A 878 45.29 -24.17 14.20
N ASP A 879 46.22 -24.22 15.15
CA ASP A 879 46.36 -23.20 16.18
C ASP A 879 46.77 -21.87 15.54
N VAL A 880 45.92 -20.85 15.68
CA VAL A 880 46.21 -19.50 15.20
C VAL A 880 46.79 -18.71 16.35
N THR A 881 48.10 -18.41 16.31
CA THR A 881 48.82 -17.85 17.45
C THR A 881 49.25 -16.39 17.23
N GLY A 882 49.47 -15.66 18.32
CA GLY A 882 50.07 -14.32 18.30
C GLY A 882 49.13 -13.19 17.89
N ILE A 883 47.83 -13.34 18.09
CA ILE A 883 46.84 -12.31 17.74
C ILE A 883 46.91 -11.21 18.78
N THR A 884 47.31 -10.00 18.35
CA THR A 884 47.50 -8.82 19.21
C THR A 884 46.62 -7.63 18.79
N ARG A 885 45.84 -7.80 17.73
CA ARG A 885 44.91 -6.81 17.17
C ARG A 885 43.74 -7.52 16.49
N SER A 886 42.62 -6.82 16.32
CA SER A 886 41.47 -7.37 15.62
C SER A 886 41.83 -7.86 14.22
N THR A 887 41.47 -9.11 13.90
CA THR A 887 41.91 -9.80 12.69
C THR A 887 40.80 -10.71 12.15
N CYS A 888 40.64 -10.74 10.83
CA CYS A 888 39.67 -11.59 10.15
C CYS A 888 40.36 -12.71 9.37
N TYR A 889 39.78 -13.90 9.44
CA TYR A 889 40.32 -15.13 8.90
C TYR A 889 39.32 -15.80 7.94
N GLU A 890 39.83 -16.51 6.95
CA GLU A 890 39.05 -17.43 6.13
C GLU A 890 39.81 -18.76 5.93
N TYR A 891 39.07 -19.78 5.49
CA TYR A 891 39.65 -21.08 5.15
C TYR A 891 40.76 -20.94 4.10
N ASP A 892 41.86 -21.68 4.28
CA ASP A 892 42.98 -21.72 3.35
C ASP A 892 43.13 -23.12 2.72
N ALA A 893 43.58 -24.13 3.48
CA ALA A 893 43.85 -25.47 2.94
C ALA A 893 43.68 -26.59 4.01
N PRO A 894 43.48 -27.86 3.61
CA PRO A 894 43.47 -28.98 4.56
C PRO A 894 44.89 -29.25 5.12
N SER A 895 44.97 -29.62 6.39
CA SER A 895 46.22 -29.94 7.10
C SER A 895 46.01 -31.11 8.07
N GLY A 896 46.17 -32.34 7.57
CA GLY A 896 45.87 -33.56 8.32
C GLY A 896 44.39 -33.64 8.69
N ASN A 897 44.08 -33.85 9.97
CA ASN A 897 42.71 -33.84 10.50
C ASN A 897 42.20 -32.42 10.85
N LYS A 898 42.99 -31.38 10.57
CA LYS A 898 42.69 -29.96 10.79
C LYS A 898 42.70 -29.19 9.45
N PHE A 899 42.45 -27.87 9.47
CA PHE A 899 42.62 -26.98 8.31
C PHE A 899 43.44 -25.72 8.67
N THR A 900 44.18 -25.17 7.70
CA THR A 900 44.84 -23.87 7.84
C THR A 900 43.86 -22.73 7.55
N VAL A 901 44.14 -21.56 8.12
CA VAL A 901 43.42 -20.32 7.83
C VAL A 901 44.40 -19.26 7.35
N LYS A 902 43.92 -18.31 6.56
CA LYS A 902 44.67 -17.14 6.13
C LYS A 902 43.95 -15.86 6.56
N THR A 903 44.69 -14.79 6.76
CA THR A 903 44.10 -13.49 7.04
C THR A 903 43.43 -12.93 5.79
N THR A 904 42.34 -12.20 5.98
CA THR A 904 41.61 -11.54 4.89
C THR A 904 41.03 -10.22 5.39
N THR A 905 40.55 -9.40 4.46
CA THR A 905 39.93 -8.12 4.78
C THR A 905 38.65 -8.37 5.57
N CYS A 906 38.53 -7.74 6.74
CA CYS A 906 37.29 -7.79 7.50
C CYS A 906 36.13 -7.21 6.69
N PRO A 907 34.94 -7.84 6.70
CA PRO A 907 33.78 -7.24 6.05
C PRO A 907 33.51 -5.87 6.67
N ALA A 908 33.18 -4.88 5.82
CA ALA A 908 32.68 -3.61 6.33
C ALA A 908 31.44 -3.89 7.19
N SER A 909 31.42 -3.35 8.41
CA SER A 909 30.38 -3.60 9.41
C SER A 909 29.00 -3.39 8.78
N SER A 910 28.35 -4.50 8.41
CA SER A 910 26.95 -4.48 7.98
C SER A 910 26.11 -4.61 9.24
N VAL A 911 25.09 -3.76 9.32
CA VAL A 911 24.10 -3.72 10.39
C VAL A 911 23.44 -5.09 10.48
N TYR A 912 23.73 -5.84 11.54
CA TYR A 912 22.92 -7.00 11.91
C TYR A 912 21.71 -6.49 12.68
N ASN A 913 20.56 -6.52 12.01
CA ASN A 913 19.26 -6.48 12.67
C ASN A 913 19.13 -7.80 13.47
N PRO A 914 18.73 -7.82 14.75
CA PRO A 914 18.23 -9.04 15.35
C PRO A 914 16.92 -9.42 14.64
N VAL A 915 17.06 -10.08 13.50
CA VAL A 915 15.97 -10.59 12.66
C VAL A 915 15.25 -11.68 13.47
N GLN A 916 13.92 -11.66 13.44
CA GLN A 916 13.09 -12.84 13.69
C GLN A 916 13.72 -14.03 12.96
N LEU A 917 14.42 -14.91 13.70
CA LEU A 917 15.27 -15.92 13.06
C LEU A 917 14.39 -16.84 12.21
N GLN A 918 14.62 -16.94 10.91
CA GLN A 918 13.76 -17.78 10.06
C GLN A 918 14.23 -19.23 10.09
N ALA A 919 13.31 -20.18 10.33
CA ALA A 919 13.64 -21.60 10.21
C ALA A 919 13.60 -22.03 8.74
N LEU A 920 14.58 -22.80 8.29
CA LEU A 920 14.57 -23.41 6.97
C LEU A 920 13.78 -24.71 7.03
N VAL A 921 12.72 -24.83 6.21
CA VAL A 921 11.86 -26.01 6.21
C VAL A 921 11.82 -26.64 4.83
N TYR A 922 12.21 -27.91 4.71
CA TYR A 922 12.33 -28.60 3.42
C TYR A 922 12.13 -30.12 3.51
N PRO A 923 11.70 -30.82 2.44
CA PRO A 923 11.30 -30.28 1.14
C PRO A 923 9.98 -29.48 1.18
N GLN A 924 9.76 -28.64 0.17
CA GLN A 924 8.55 -27.82 0.01
C GLN A 924 8.09 -27.98 -1.45
N PRO A 925 7.05 -28.78 -1.74
CA PRO A 925 6.21 -29.52 -0.79
C PRO A 925 6.90 -30.75 -0.17
N ALA A 926 6.52 -31.09 1.07
CA ALA A 926 6.88 -32.34 1.73
C ALA A 926 5.74 -33.37 1.62
N THR A 927 6.08 -34.64 1.37
CA THR A 927 5.11 -35.74 1.25
C THR A 927 4.95 -36.52 2.55
N ASP A 928 6.03 -37.11 3.06
CA ASP A 928 5.98 -37.99 4.24
C ASP A 928 6.68 -37.40 5.47
N ARG A 929 7.74 -36.61 5.23
CA ARG A 929 8.60 -36.02 6.27
C ARG A 929 9.05 -34.64 5.83
N PHE A 930 9.27 -33.75 6.80
CA PHE A 930 9.88 -32.44 6.56
C PHE A 930 10.98 -32.20 7.58
N ILE A 931 11.98 -31.44 7.17
CA ILE A 931 13.15 -31.07 7.96
C ILE A 931 12.95 -29.64 8.40
N VAL A 932 13.15 -29.36 9.69
CA VAL A 932 13.27 -28.00 10.20
C VAL A 932 14.71 -27.80 10.62
N ASP A 933 15.37 -26.85 9.98
CA ASP A 933 16.74 -26.46 10.24
C ASP A 933 16.80 -25.05 10.84
N LEU A 934 17.42 -24.96 12.01
CA LEU A 934 17.57 -23.76 12.83
C LEU A 934 19.03 -23.28 12.74
N PRO A 935 19.32 -22.29 11.89
CA PRO A 935 20.68 -21.83 11.68
C PRO A 935 21.21 -21.09 12.92
N ASN A 936 22.49 -21.34 13.25
CA ASN A 936 23.25 -20.64 14.30
C ASN A 936 22.57 -20.58 15.69
N ILE A 937 22.01 -21.69 16.14
CA ILE A 937 21.26 -21.77 17.39
C ILE A 937 22.05 -22.46 18.51
N ASP A 938 21.94 -21.96 19.74
CA ASP A 938 22.46 -22.62 20.94
C ASP A 938 21.56 -23.79 21.35
N MET A 939 22.01 -25.00 21.02
CA MET A 939 21.30 -26.26 21.34
C MET A 939 21.49 -26.73 22.79
N SER A 940 22.18 -25.98 23.66
CA SER A 940 22.13 -26.23 25.10
C SER A 940 20.76 -25.87 25.70
N LYS A 941 19.97 -25.06 24.99
CA LYS A 941 18.57 -24.73 25.32
C LYS A 941 17.59 -25.74 24.72
N THR A 942 16.40 -25.82 25.30
CA THR A 942 15.30 -26.62 24.75
C THR A 942 14.38 -25.76 23.88
N TYR A 943 13.99 -26.31 22.73
CA TYR A 943 13.15 -25.65 21.75
C TYR A 943 11.90 -26.48 21.47
N LYS A 944 10.80 -25.80 21.15
CA LYS A 944 9.50 -26.41 20.88
C LYS A 944 8.94 -25.92 19.57
N MET A 945 8.70 -26.83 18.64
CA MET A 945 7.99 -26.58 17.39
C MET A 945 6.48 -26.68 17.61
N THR A 946 5.72 -25.77 17.00
CA THR A 946 4.27 -25.82 16.85
C THR A 946 3.93 -25.60 15.39
N VAL A 947 3.16 -26.50 14.79
CA VAL A 947 2.59 -26.35 13.45
C VAL A 947 1.15 -25.89 13.61
N PHE A 948 0.77 -24.85 12.89
CA PHE A 948 -0.55 -24.27 12.83
C PHE A 948 -1.18 -24.55 11.46
N ASP A 949 -2.47 -24.87 11.43
CA ASP A 949 -3.25 -24.82 10.20
C ASP A 949 -3.48 -23.36 9.75
N ILE A 950 -4.10 -23.19 8.57
CA ILE A 950 -4.39 -21.86 8.00
C ILE A 950 -5.32 -21.00 8.86
N SER A 951 -6.04 -21.60 9.82
CA SER A 951 -6.90 -20.87 10.78
C SER A 951 -6.14 -20.43 12.04
N GLY A 952 -4.84 -20.73 12.13
CA GLY A 952 -4.00 -20.43 13.29
C GLY A 952 -4.17 -21.41 14.46
N LYS A 953 -4.88 -22.53 14.26
CA LYS A 953 -5.04 -23.56 15.29
C LYS A 953 -3.81 -24.47 15.33
N PRO A 954 -3.23 -24.75 16.51
CA PRO A 954 -2.11 -25.68 16.62
C PRO A 954 -2.56 -27.11 16.30
N VAL A 955 -1.92 -27.72 15.32
CA VAL A 955 -2.25 -29.07 14.81
C VAL A 955 -1.14 -30.10 15.07
N LEU A 956 0.10 -29.66 15.30
CA LEU A 956 1.22 -30.52 15.72
C LEU A 956 2.14 -29.75 16.67
N ILE A 957 2.67 -30.42 17.70
CA ILE A 957 3.59 -29.85 18.67
C ILE A 957 4.67 -30.88 18.98
N GLU A 958 5.93 -30.55 18.72
CA GLU A 958 7.06 -31.47 18.91
C GLU A 958 8.30 -30.74 19.48
N PRO A 959 9.14 -31.41 20.29
CA PRO A 959 10.40 -30.84 20.74
C PRO A 959 11.43 -30.80 19.59
N VAL A 960 12.24 -29.74 19.54
CA VAL A 960 13.39 -29.65 18.63
C VAL A 960 14.65 -29.91 19.46
N ILE A 961 15.25 -31.08 19.25
CA ILE A 961 16.39 -31.58 20.05
C ILE A 961 17.74 -31.42 19.35
N GLN A 962 17.74 -31.09 18.05
CA GLN A 962 18.93 -30.84 17.23
C GLN A 962 18.66 -29.63 16.33
N SER A 963 19.71 -28.90 15.95
CA SER A 963 19.59 -27.73 15.06
C SER A 963 18.91 -28.10 13.75
N THR A 964 19.14 -29.32 13.25
CA THR A 964 18.42 -29.91 12.12
C THR A 964 17.61 -31.09 12.63
N THR A 965 16.28 -30.99 12.64
CA THR A 965 15.40 -32.07 13.10
C THR A 965 14.44 -32.49 11.98
N VAL A 966 14.29 -33.81 11.78
CA VAL A 966 13.34 -34.37 10.82
C VAL A 966 12.04 -34.72 11.53
N PHE A 967 10.93 -34.19 11.04
CA PHE A 967 9.59 -34.44 11.55
C PHE A 967 8.80 -35.30 10.57
N ASP A 968 8.06 -36.26 11.10
CA ASP A 968 7.10 -37.04 10.33
C ASP A 968 5.81 -36.22 10.16
N ARG A 969 5.23 -36.26 8.96
CA ARG A 969 3.97 -35.60 8.65
C ARG A 969 2.81 -36.02 9.58
N GLY A 970 2.83 -37.26 10.04
CA GLY A 970 1.79 -37.81 10.91
C GLY A 970 0.41 -37.77 10.25
N GLN A 971 -0.58 -37.20 10.96
CA GLN A 971 -1.98 -37.07 10.51
C GLN A 971 -2.29 -35.75 9.79
N LEU A 972 -1.28 -34.91 9.50
CA LEU A 972 -1.49 -33.65 8.80
C LEU A 972 -1.97 -33.93 7.37
N SER A 973 -3.12 -33.35 6.99
CA SER A 973 -3.65 -33.47 5.62
C SER A 973 -2.83 -32.62 4.65
N SER A 974 -2.93 -32.88 3.35
CA SER A 974 -2.27 -32.06 2.34
C SER A 974 -2.77 -30.61 2.41
N GLY A 975 -1.89 -29.62 2.28
CA GLY A 975 -2.24 -28.22 2.46
C GLY A 975 -1.09 -27.35 2.97
N ILE A 976 -1.41 -26.09 3.28
CA ILE A 976 -0.46 -25.10 3.80
C ILE A 976 -0.57 -25.02 5.32
N TYR A 977 0.57 -25.01 5.99
CA TYR A 977 0.71 -24.87 7.43
C TYR A 977 1.79 -23.84 7.77
N PHE A 978 1.76 -23.35 9.01
CA PHE A 978 2.77 -22.46 9.55
C PHE A 978 3.50 -23.10 10.71
N ILE A 979 4.83 -23.09 10.67
CA ILE A 979 5.68 -23.59 11.75
C ILE A 979 6.15 -22.42 12.60
N ARG A 980 6.08 -22.57 13.92
CA ARG A 980 6.75 -21.72 14.90
C ARG A 980 7.64 -22.56 15.80
N VAL A 981 8.91 -22.19 15.97
CA VAL A 981 9.79 -22.78 16.98
C VAL A 981 10.12 -21.75 18.05
N LEU A 982 9.96 -22.12 19.32
CA LEU A 982 10.15 -21.22 20.46
C LEU A 982 11.11 -21.84 21.48
N SER A 983 12.08 -21.08 21.99
CA SER A 983 12.87 -21.48 23.16
C SER A 983 12.02 -21.41 24.44
N GLN A 984 12.29 -22.26 25.44
CA GLN A 984 11.51 -22.25 26.70
C GLN A 984 11.50 -20.89 27.43
N ASP A 985 12.55 -20.10 27.29
CA ASP A 985 12.69 -18.74 27.86
C ASP A 985 12.07 -17.65 26.96
N ALA A 986 11.45 -18.03 25.84
CA ALA A 986 10.86 -17.16 24.81
C ALA A 986 11.83 -16.14 24.18
N THR A 987 13.14 -16.30 24.36
CA THR A 987 14.16 -15.40 23.82
C THR A 987 14.45 -15.63 22.33
N HIS A 988 14.10 -16.79 21.78
CA HIS A 988 14.28 -17.11 20.36
C HIS A 988 12.95 -17.60 19.77
N VAL A 989 12.50 -16.93 18.71
CA VAL A 989 11.28 -17.30 17.98
C VAL A 989 11.62 -17.43 16.49
N PHE A 990 11.41 -18.63 15.97
CA PHE A 990 11.52 -18.90 14.54
C PHE A 990 10.16 -19.16 13.93
N THR A 991 9.95 -18.68 12.70
CA THR A 991 8.74 -18.97 11.92
C THR A 991 9.08 -19.42 10.51
N SER A 992 8.23 -20.25 9.92
CA SER A 992 8.37 -20.71 8.53
C SER A 992 7.06 -21.28 7.98
N ARG A 993 6.95 -21.42 6.66
CA ARG A 993 5.82 -22.07 5.98
C ARG A 993 6.11 -23.56 5.79
N LEU A 994 5.09 -24.41 5.85
CA LEU A 994 5.15 -25.83 5.47
C LEU A 994 4.05 -26.15 4.47
N LEU A 995 4.43 -26.62 3.28
CA LEU A 995 3.54 -27.12 2.25
C LEU A 995 3.59 -28.65 2.26
N LEU A 996 2.43 -29.30 2.43
CA LEU A 996 2.30 -30.75 2.40
C LEU A 996 1.52 -31.20 1.16
N ASN A 997 2.06 -32.18 0.42
CA ASN A 997 1.44 -32.79 -0.76
C ASN A 997 0.56 -33.98 -0.42
#